data_AF-A0AAW1DLL5-F1
#
_entry.id   AF-A0AAW1DLL5-F1
#
_cell.length_a   1.000
_cell.length_b   1.000
_cell.length_c   1.000
_cell.angle_alpha   90.00
_cell.angle_beta   90.00
_cell.angle_gamma   90.00
#
_symmetry.space_group_name_H-M   'P 1'
#
loop_
_entity.id
_entity.type
_entity.pdbx_description
1 polymer ?
#
loop_
_entity_poly.entity_id
_entity_poly.type
_entity_poly.pdbx_seq_one_letter_code
_entity_poly.pdbx_strand_id
1 'polypeptide(L)'
;MSERIKFIISELNKEPFKKNFNLITFDSLSPEDLLQILSDVLAELDSSNKVDIKTEEPEETTVRLLTMLRVLKYDPGTDPVGFRQGLVQGEKQVIHPILEWILKNKEDLKIRAYLARFLVKVEVPMEILADNDIAGLYEQYERLIEEFKAAHKEITNIKERSISAIELRTDIEAMEKEKDIVMKKIDRLSRKLDNVDNKESLLEAARELRLEKERQKELLQQRQGEMELIQRLQQNNARLTQQLSEARQASQGVTAQELVAKLEEELKMNTYIVNEKLSKELENKRREAEILTRIANGPPPSQKDIDKLNEKVAQLSEEISELAQRGLGSKEPSDDKLAPFRQQALITARKKEEMAEKFTQVKSELDALKAKFKSKMEQSGGIGALDETEYKEYVANLKIKSTLYKAKKAQLAALVSESGVLARTIDILKQMQETLKSKQNENDDNELSIDGVSKEELQQQISNLNNKIGAQKAQIAPKLEELKKTKEIHEELLENYKEKKRIYDSKAATLGAAVTKLEQEVKILAKEEQSDESETSLLEARTNILATLLKKIEDEESLTTEKSSINRYKLTQKINEEEKMNNVLKKEQSVVKEMQEKRSKQRDLWYNLGILLECKEKCMEDQRKKDGVIKRTKGTETLVLQ
;
A
#
# COMPACT_ATOMS: atom_id res chain seq x y z
N MET A 1 53.10 8.51 1.20
CA MET A 1 54.15 9.06 2.08
C MET A 1 53.59 10.11 3.04
N SER A 2 52.99 11.22 2.55
CA SER A 2 52.46 12.29 3.43
C SER A 2 51.34 11.85 4.38
N GLU A 3 50.41 10.99 3.92
CA GLU A 3 49.30 10.51 4.78
C GLU A 3 49.76 9.58 5.91
N ARG A 4 50.74 8.70 5.62
CA ARG A 4 51.34 7.79 6.63
C ARG A 4 52.04 8.57 7.74
N ILE A 5 52.81 9.59 7.37
CA ILE A 5 53.51 10.45 8.33
C ILE A 5 52.50 11.28 9.14
N LYS A 6 51.44 11.81 8.52
CA LYS A 6 50.35 12.49 9.23
C LYS A 6 49.66 11.58 10.24
N PHE A 7 49.40 10.33 9.87
CA PHE A 7 48.80 9.34 10.76
C PHE A 7 49.71 9.02 11.96
N ILE A 8 50.98 8.70 11.71
CA ILE A 8 51.97 8.43 12.77
C ILE A 8 52.06 9.61 13.75
N ILE A 9 52.15 10.85 13.24
CA ILE A 9 52.21 12.05 14.07
C ILE A 9 50.92 12.24 14.89
N SER A 10 49.75 12.00 14.28
CA SER A 10 48.49 12.12 15.00
C SER A 10 48.36 11.13 16.16
N GLU A 11 48.88 9.90 16.01
CA GLU A 11 48.86 8.87 17.04
C GLU A 11 49.96 9.05 18.10
N LEU A 12 51.16 9.51 17.70
CA LEU A 12 52.24 9.84 18.64
C LEU A 12 51.94 11.09 19.51
N ASN A 13 51.05 11.97 19.03
CA ASN A 13 50.60 13.13 19.79
C ASN A 13 49.45 12.82 20.77
N LYS A 14 48.76 11.67 20.61
CA LYS A 14 47.72 11.21 21.54
C LYS A 14 48.34 10.59 22.80
N GLU A 15 47.52 10.39 23.84
CA GLU A 15 47.91 9.62 25.01
C GLU A 15 48.19 8.17 24.60
N PRO A 16 49.28 7.53 25.06
CA PRO A 16 50.18 7.81 26.18
C PRO A 16 51.54 8.45 25.81
N PHE A 17 51.81 8.76 24.54
CA PHE A 17 53.14 9.18 24.09
C PHE A 17 53.39 10.70 24.22
N LYS A 18 52.37 11.54 23.99
CA LYS A 18 52.38 13.02 24.18
C LYS A 18 53.63 13.75 23.66
N LYS A 19 54.17 13.34 22.50
CA LYS A 19 55.45 13.90 21.99
C LYS A 19 55.33 15.19 21.16
N ASN A 20 54.11 15.68 20.89
CA ASN A 20 53.81 16.97 20.22
C ASN A 20 54.66 17.28 18.96
N PHE A 21 54.84 16.30 18.08
CA PHE A 21 55.57 16.48 16.84
C PHE A 21 54.76 17.20 15.76
N ASN A 22 55.43 18.05 14.97
CA ASN A 22 54.94 18.61 13.71
C ASN A 22 55.56 17.84 12.52
N LEU A 23 54.96 17.97 11.32
CA LEU A 23 55.42 17.26 10.11
C LEU A 23 56.90 17.50 9.79
N ILE A 24 57.37 18.72 10.03
CA ILE A 24 58.76 19.15 9.78
C ILE A 24 59.69 18.62 10.86
N THR A 25 59.28 18.67 12.13
CA THR A 25 60.11 18.22 13.26
C THR A 25 60.24 16.70 13.31
N PHE A 26 59.23 15.97 12.85
CA PHE A 26 59.26 14.51 12.75
C PHE A 26 60.13 14.04 11.56
N ASP A 27 60.07 14.74 10.42
CA ASP A 27 60.94 14.41 9.27
C ASP A 27 62.40 14.86 9.49
N SER A 28 62.67 15.81 10.37
CA SER A 28 64.04 16.21 10.72
C SER A 28 64.72 15.33 11.77
N LEU A 29 64.06 14.27 12.27
CA LEU A 29 64.62 13.39 13.31
C LEU A 29 65.83 12.60 12.81
N SER A 30 66.84 12.45 13.69
CA SER A 30 67.99 11.62 13.41
C SER A 30 67.61 10.12 13.42
N PRO A 31 68.35 9.25 12.70
CA PRO A 31 68.10 7.81 12.69
C PRO A 31 68.10 7.18 14.09
N GLU A 32 68.98 7.66 14.99
CA GLU A 32 69.05 7.23 16.40
C GLU A 32 67.80 7.63 17.18
N ASP A 33 67.32 8.88 17.01
CA ASP A 33 66.10 9.35 17.67
C ASP A 33 64.85 8.62 17.16
N LEU A 34 64.83 8.24 15.88
CA LEU A 34 63.74 7.50 15.26
C LEU A 34 63.68 6.06 15.78
N LEU A 35 64.83 5.40 15.94
CA LEU A 35 64.94 4.12 16.63
C LEU A 35 64.52 4.23 18.10
N GLN A 36 64.87 5.32 18.79
CA GLN A 36 64.44 5.53 20.18
C GLN A 36 62.92 5.68 20.27
N ILE A 37 62.29 6.38 19.32
CA ILE A 37 60.83 6.47 19.24
C ILE A 37 60.22 5.09 19.00
N LEU A 38 60.81 4.26 18.15
CA LEU A 38 60.35 2.89 17.94
C LEU A 38 60.49 2.04 19.23
N SER A 39 61.62 2.16 19.94
CA SER A 39 61.85 1.49 21.23
C SER A 39 60.84 1.95 22.28
N ASP A 40 60.56 3.25 22.39
CA ASP A 40 59.57 3.80 23.31
C ASP A 40 58.14 3.34 22.96
N VAL A 41 57.81 3.23 21.67
CA VAL A 41 56.52 2.72 21.20
C VAL A 41 56.38 1.23 21.52
N LEU A 42 57.45 0.45 21.39
CA LEU A 42 57.48 -0.96 21.80
C LEU A 42 57.50 -1.13 23.32
N ALA A 43 58.08 -0.21 24.08
CA ALA A 43 58.09 -0.21 25.54
C ALA A 43 56.69 -0.02 26.14
N GLU A 44 55.81 0.68 25.43
CA GLU A 44 54.39 0.82 25.78
C GLU A 44 53.57 -0.45 25.47
N LEU A 45 54.08 -1.34 24.60
CA LEU A 45 53.49 -2.66 24.34
C LEU A 45 54.01 -3.71 25.34
N ASP A 46 55.31 -3.67 25.66
CA ASP A 46 55.94 -4.50 26.67
C ASP A 46 57.02 -3.71 27.45
N SER A 47 56.81 -3.58 28.76
CA SER A 47 57.70 -2.85 29.67
C SER A 47 59.14 -3.40 29.70
N SER A 48 59.35 -4.64 29.25
CA SER A 48 60.68 -5.27 29.13
C SER A 48 61.60 -4.56 28.12
N ASN A 49 61.03 -3.80 27.18
CA ASN A 49 61.75 -3.14 26.09
C ASN A 49 62.12 -1.67 26.35
N LYS A 50 61.92 -1.17 27.58
CA LYS A 50 62.28 0.21 27.95
C LYS A 50 63.80 0.33 28.15
N VAL A 51 64.52 0.48 27.05
CA VAL A 51 65.97 0.68 27.03
C VAL A 51 66.32 1.90 26.18
N ASP A 52 67.26 2.70 26.69
CA ASP A 52 67.86 3.83 25.98
C ASP A 52 68.92 3.33 25.00
N ILE A 53 68.71 3.57 23.71
CA ILE A 53 69.53 3.02 22.61
C ILE A 53 70.97 3.52 22.64
N LYS A 54 71.24 4.66 23.31
CA LYS A 54 72.60 5.20 23.49
C LYS A 54 73.49 4.36 24.41
N THR A 55 72.92 3.38 25.11
CA THR A 55 73.65 2.52 26.06
C THR A 55 73.89 1.09 25.54
N GLU A 56 73.28 0.70 24.42
CA GLU A 56 73.40 -0.63 23.80
C GLU A 56 74.30 -0.57 22.56
N GLU A 57 74.94 -1.68 22.19
CA GLU A 57 75.57 -1.80 20.87
C GLU A 57 74.48 -1.89 19.78
N PRO A 58 74.69 -1.27 18.60
CA PRO A 58 73.68 -1.22 17.54
C PRO A 58 73.24 -2.62 17.08
N GLU A 59 74.14 -3.60 17.12
CA GLU A 59 73.83 -4.99 16.77
C GLU A 59 72.90 -5.64 17.82
N GLU A 60 73.15 -5.42 19.11
CA GLU A 60 72.32 -5.95 20.21
C GLU A 60 70.91 -5.33 20.20
N THR A 61 70.80 -4.02 19.96
CA THR A 61 69.50 -3.34 19.82
C THR A 61 68.72 -3.92 18.64
N THR A 62 69.36 -4.21 17.50
CA THR A 62 68.65 -4.79 16.35
C THR A 62 68.18 -6.21 16.60
N VAL A 63 68.96 -7.04 17.31
CA VAL A 63 68.54 -8.39 17.70
C VAL A 63 67.34 -8.33 18.64
N ARG A 64 67.32 -7.39 19.59
CA ARG A 64 66.18 -7.17 20.50
C ARG A 64 64.93 -6.74 19.74
N LEU A 65 65.03 -5.72 18.89
CA LEU A 65 63.93 -5.21 18.08
C LEU A 65 63.39 -6.28 17.11
N LEU A 66 64.26 -7.07 16.47
CA LEU A 66 63.86 -8.17 15.58
C LEU A 66 63.17 -9.31 16.34
N THR A 67 63.66 -9.65 17.53
CA THR A 67 63.03 -10.67 18.38
C THR A 67 61.62 -10.22 18.78
N MET A 68 61.45 -8.95 19.16
CA MET A 68 60.13 -8.41 19.50
C MET A 68 59.21 -8.30 18.29
N LEU A 69 59.70 -7.84 17.14
CA LEU A 69 58.92 -7.80 15.89
C LEU A 69 58.51 -9.20 15.43
N ARG A 70 59.35 -10.23 15.65
CA ARG A 70 59.02 -11.63 15.40
C ARG A 70 57.93 -12.13 16.34
N VAL A 71 58.00 -11.79 17.63
CA VAL A 71 56.96 -12.10 18.63
C VAL A 71 55.63 -11.45 18.25
N LEU A 72 55.67 -10.19 17.80
CA LEU A 72 54.51 -9.47 17.30
C LEU A 72 54.00 -9.98 15.94
N LYS A 73 54.76 -10.84 15.26
CA LYS A 73 54.51 -11.36 13.90
C LYS A 73 54.40 -10.25 12.84
N TYR A 74 55.33 -9.30 12.88
CA TYR A 74 55.49 -8.33 11.80
C TYR A 74 56.12 -9.00 10.57
N ASP A 75 55.57 -8.75 9.39
CA ASP A 75 56.12 -9.26 8.12
C ASP A 75 57.08 -8.22 7.52
N PRO A 76 58.40 -8.50 7.49
CA PRO A 76 59.40 -7.57 6.96
C PRO A 76 59.39 -7.44 5.43
N GLY A 77 58.57 -8.19 4.70
CA GLY A 77 58.52 -8.16 3.24
C GLY A 77 59.66 -8.93 2.56
N THR A 78 59.95 -8.60 1.29
CA THR A 78 60.64 -9.50 0.35
C THR A 78 62.17 -9.58 0.49
N ASP A 79 62.81 -8.73 1.30
CA ASP A 79 64.27 -8.75 1.53
C ASP A 79 64.66 -8.70 3.03
N PRO A 80 64.85 -9.87 3.67
CA PRO A 80 65.25 -9.96 5.09
C PRO A 80 66.65 -9.40 5.40
N VAL A 81 67.57 -9.38 4.43
CA VAL A 81 68.95 -8.91 4.65
C VAL A 81 69.00 -7.39 4.57
N GLY A 82 68.36 -6.82 3.54
CA GLY A 82 68.15 -5.37 3.44
C GLY A 82 67.33 -4.80 4.61
N PHE A 83 66.34 -5.53 5.11
CA PHE A 83 65.57 -5.13 6.30
C PHE A 83 66.41 -5.04 7.57
N ARG A 84 67.31 -6.01 7.80
CA ARG A 84 68.24 -5.98 8.95
C ARG A 84 69.20 -4.80 8.84
N GLN A 85 69.76 -4.58 7.66
CA GLN A 85 70.67 -3.46 7.41
C GLN A 85 69.97 -2.10 7.57
N GLY A 86 68.74 -1.97 7.07
CA GLY A 86 67.93 -0.76 7.22
C GLY A 86 67.48 -0.49 8.66
N LEU A 87 67.31 -1.55 9.48
CA LEU A 87 67.03 -1.40 10.92
C LEU A 87 68.28 -0.98 11.72
N VAL A 88 69.46 -1.50 11.37
CA VAL A 88 70.75 -1.09 11.97
C VAL A 88 71.06 0.38 11.65
N GLN A 89 70.77 0.82 10.42
CA GLN A 89 71.04 2.18 9.95
C GLN A 89 69.95 3.19 10.31
N GLY A 90 68.81 2.73 10.84
CA GLY A 90 67.69 3.59 11.21
C GLY A 90 66.99 4.23 10.01
N GLU A 91 66.85 3.51 8.89
CA GLU A 91 66.29 4.05 7.66
C GLU A 91 64.79 4.39 7.80
N LYS A 92 64.43 5.62 7.40
CA LYS A 92 63.04 6.12 7.42
C LYS A 92 62.08 5.25 6.62
N GLN A 93 62.54 4.64 5.53
CA GLN A 93 61.71 3.79 4.68
C GLN A 93 61.30 2.47 5.35
N VAL A 94 62.09 2.00 6.32
CA VAL A 94 61.86 0.76 7.06
C VAL A 94 61.08 1.02 8.35
N ILE A 95 61.39 2.11 9.08
CA ILE A 95 60.78 2.36 10.39
C ILE A 95 59.38 2.99 10.28
N HIS A 96 59.11 3.85 9.28
CA HIS A 96 57.77 4.44 9.13
C HIS A 96 56.68 3.38 8.92
N PRO A 97 56.83 2.36 8.07
CA PRO A 97 55.88 1.25 7.96
C PRO A 97 55.69 0.46 9.26
N ILE A 98 56.77 0.24 10.03
CA ILE A 98 56.70 -0.47 11.32
C ILE A 98 55.87 0.36 12.32
N LEU A 99 56.16 1.66 12.43
CA LEU A 99 55.41 2.56 13.32
C LEU A 99 53.93 2.67 12.91
N GLU A 100 53.64 2.80 11.62
CA GLU A 100 52.27 2.82 11.11
C GLU A 100 51.51 1.54 11.50
N TRP A 101 52.14 0.37 11.31
CA TRP A 101 51.54 -0.92 11.63
C TRP A 101 51.29 -1.08 13.14
N ILE A 102 52.27 -0.71 13.98
CA ILE A 102 52.14 -0.80 15.44
C ILE A 102 51.03 0.13 15.94
N LEU A 103 50.99 1.37 15.45
CA LEU A 103 50.03 2.37 15.91
C LEU A 103 48.61 2.08 15.42
N LYS A 104 48.44 1.44 14.25
CA LYS A 104 47.13 1.05 13.73
C LYS A 104 46.47 -0.07 14.55
N ASN A 105 47.25 -1.02 15.05
CA ASN A 105 46.74 -2.22 15.73
C ASN A 105 47.19 -2.30 17.21
N LYS A 106 47.26 -1.15 17.90
CA LYS A 106 47.86 -1.05 19.23
C LYS A 106 47.23 -2.00 20.26
N GLU A 107 45.90 -2.13 20.28
CA GLU A 107 45.19 -2.98 21.26
C GLU A 107 45.46 -4.46 21.03
N ASP A 108 45.37 -4.92 19.78
CA ASP A 108 45.68 -6.30 19.40
C ASP A 108 47.13 -6.68 19.69
N LEU A 109 48.05 -5.74 19.46
CA LEU A 109 49.47 -5.93 19.72
C LEU A 109 49.79 -5.94 21.22
N LYS A 110 49.06 -5.19 22.05
CA LYS A 110 49.15 -5.30 23.53
C LYS A 110 48.70 -6.67 24.01
N ILE A 111 47.58 -7.19 23.49
CA ILE A 111 47.10 -8.54 23.83
C ILE A 111 48.13 -9.58 23.37
N ARG A 112 48.69 -9.43 22.17
CA ARG A 112 49.70 -10.35 21.64
C ARG A 112 51.00 -10.33 22.44
N ALA A 113 51.51 -9.16 22.81
CA ALA A 113 52.69 -9.02 23.66
C ALA A 113 52.48 -9.67 25.03
N TYR A 114 51.30 -9.45 25.63
CA TYR A 114 50.92 -10.10 26.88
C TYR A 114 50.87 -11.62 26.76
N LEU A 115 50.22 -12.15 25.71
CA LEU A 115 50.12 -13.58 25.47
C LEU A 115 51.49 -14.20 25.14
N ALA A 116 52.37 -13.49 24.44
CA ALA A 116 53.68 -14.00 24.07
C ALA A 116 54.54 -14.36 25.28
N ARG A 117 54.45 -13.59 26.38
CA ARG A 117 55.15 -13.88 27.64
C ARG A 117 54.82 -15.26 28.20
N PHE A 118 53.62 -15.78 27.91
CA PHE A 118 53.12 -17.04 28.45
C PHE A 118 53.00 -18.17 27.40
N LEU A 119 52.95 -17.83 26.11
CA LEU A 119 52.73 -18.80 25.02
C LEU A 119 54.00 -19.16 24.24
N VAL A 120 55.07 -18.39 24.36
CA VAL A 120 56.37 -18.75 23.76
C VAL A 120 56.94 -19.92 24.55
N LYS A 121 57.02 -21.10 23.91
CA LYS A 121 57.56 -22.31 24.54
C LYS A 121 59.06 -22.13 24.79
N VAL A 122 59.52 -22.60 25.95
CA VAL A 122 60.95 -22.73 26.22
C VAL A 122 61.46 -23.92 25.41
N GLU A 123 62.37 -23.69 24.46
CA GLU A 123 62.97 -24.74 23.65
C GLU A 123 63.93 -25.56 24.52
N VAL A 124 63.50 -26.76 24.95
CA VAL A 124 64.33 -27.71 25.71
C VAL A 124 65.03 -28.66 24.74
N PRO A 125 66.37 -28.74 24.74
CA PRO A 125 67.12 -29.67 23.89
C PRO A 125 66.68 -31.12 24.10
N MET A 126 66.62 -31.89 23.00
CA MET A 126 66.18 -33.29 22.97
C MET A 126 67.00 -34.22 23.88
N GLU A 127 68.25 -33.84 24.20
CA GLU A 127 69.14 -34.59 25.10
C GLU A 127 68.67 -34.55 26.56
N ILE A 128 68.05 -33.44 27.00
CA ILE A 128 67.52 -33.24 28.35
C ILE A 128 66.08 -33.76 28.45
N LEU A 129 65.34 -33.74 27.33
CA LEU A 129 64.00 -34.29 27.22
C LEU A 129 63.96 -35.83 27.23
N ALA A 130 65.12 -36.49 27.14
CA ALA A 130 65.23 -37.95 27.20
C ALA A 130 64.99 -38.49 28.64
N ASP A 131 65.15 -37.66 29.66
CA ASP A 131 64.80 -38.02 31.04
C ASP A 131 63.27 -38.01 31.21
N ASN A 132 62.72 -39.15 31.63
CA ASN A 132 61.26 -39.34 31.79
C ASN A 132 60.60 -38.33 32.74
N ASP A 133 61.29 -37.89 33.78
CA ASP A 133 60.77 -36.92 34.75
C ASP A 133 60.65 -35.51 34.12
N ILE A 134 61.61 -35.14 33.27
CA ILE A 134 61.63 -33.84 32.57
C ILE A 134 60.58 -33.84 31.46
N ALA A 135 60.43 -34.95 30.74
CA ALA A 135 59.38 -35.11 29.73
C ALA A 135 57.98 -35.00 30.35
N GLY A 136 57.74 -35.64 31.51
CA GLY A 136 56.47 -35.53 32.22
C GLY A 136 56.17 -34.11 32.72
N LEU A 137 57.21 -33.38 33.17
CA LEU A 137 57.07 -31.98 33.60
C LEU A 137 56.80 -31.04 32.42
N TYR A 138 57.40 -31.30 31.26
CA TYR A 138 57.15 -30.56 30.03
C TYR A 138 55.71 -30.79 29.52
N GLU A 139 55.19 -32.02 29.62
CA GLU A 139 53.79 -32.31 29.29
C GLU A 139 52.80 -31.61 30.24
N GLN A 140 53.13 -31.49 31.53
CA GLN A 140 52.34 -30.69 32.47
C GLN A 140 52.38 -29.20 32.13
N TYR A 141 53.55 -28.68 31.73
CA TYR A 141 53.70 -27.31 31.25
C TYR A 141 52.86 -27.04 29.99
N GLU A 142 52.85 -27.95 29.02
CA GLU A 142 52.00 -27.82 27.82
C GLU A 142 50.50 -27.83 28.16
N ARG A 143 50.07 -28.70 29.07
CA ARG A 143 48.68 -28.71 29.56
C ARG A 143 48.29 -27.39 30.23
N LEU A 144 49.14 -26.84 31.08
CA LEU A 144 48.89 -25.54 31.72
C LEU A 144 48.79 -24.39 30.71
N ILE A 145 49.57 -24.44 29.61
CA ILE A 145 49.44 -23.47 28.52
C ILE A 145 48.06 -23.58 27.83
N GLU A 146 47.55 -24.80 27.62
CA GLU A 146 46.24 -25.02 27.01
C GLU A 146 45.10 -24.57 27.92
N GLU A 147 45.18 -24.86 29.22
CA GLU A 147 44.25 -24.37 30.23
C GLU A 147 44.23 -22.84 30.28
N PHE A 148 45.40 -22.20 30.23
CA PHE A 148 45.52 -20.75 30.15
C PHE A 148 44.85 -20.16 28.90
N LYS A 149 45.03 -20.78 27.73
CA LYS A 149 44.35 -20.34 26.49
C LYS A 149 42.83 -20.41 26.61
N ALA A 150 42.31 -21.49 27.18
CA ALA A 150 40.88 -21.68 27.38
C ALA A 150 40.31 -20.62 28.33
N ALA A 151 40.93 -20.46 29.50
CA ALA A 151 40.51 -19.47 30.49
C ALA A 151 40.59 -18.03 29.97
N HIS A 152 41.67 -17.67 29.26
CA HIS A 152 41.80 -16.34 28.65
C HIS A 152 40.71 -16.08 27.61
N LYS A 153 40.38 -17.06 26.77
CA LYS A 153 39.31 -16.96 25.76
C LYS A 153 37.92 -16.79 26.41
N GLU A 154 37.67 -17.45 27.52
CA GLU A 154 36.42 -17.27 28.28
C GLU A 154 36.32 -15.86 28.88
N ILE A 155 37.41 -15.35 29.47
CA ILE A 155 37.45 -14.00 30.04
C ILE A 155 37.26 -12.92 28.97
N THR A 156 37.89 -13.05 27.79
CA THR A 156 37.70 -12.08 26.71
C THR A 156 36.25 -12.03 26.23
N ASN A 157 35.62 -13.20 26.07
CA ASN A 157 34.21 -13.29 25.68
C ASN A 157 33.27 -12.65 26.73
N ILE A 158 33.60 -12.76 28.01
CA ILE A 158 32.82 -12.13 29.09
C ILE A 158 33.03 -10.60 29.07
N LYS A 159 34.26 -10.13 28.84
CA LYS A 159 34.55 -8.69 28.77
C LYS A 159 33.80 -8.00 27.63
N GLU A 160 33.76 -8.59 26.45
CA GLU A 160 32.99 -8.05 25.31
C GLU A 160 31.49 -7.90 25.66
N ARG A 161 30.92 -8.89 26.34
CA ARG A 161 29.53 -8.83 26.82
C ARG A 161 29.33 -7.79 27.92
N SER A 162 30.33 -7.54 28.75
CA SER A 162 30.25 -6.57 29.85
C SER A 162 30.20 -5.12 29.39
N ILE A 163 30.78 -4.79 28.22
CA ILE A 163 30.73 -3.44 27.64
C ILE A 163 29.28 -3.03 27.34
N SER A 164 28.50 -3.95 26.76
CA SER A 164 27.06 -3.75 26.54
C SER A 164 26.28 -3.60 27.86
N ALA A 165 26.72 -4.26 28.95
CA ALA A 165 26.09 -4.13 30.25
C ALA A 165 26.34 -2.75 30.90
N ILE A 166 27.45 -2.08 30.59
CA ILE A 166 27.75 -0.73 31.09
C ILE A 166 26.82 0.30 30.43
N GLU A 167 26.61 0.22 29.12
CA GLU A 167 25.68 1.10 28.39
C GLU A 167 24.24 0.94 28.90
N LEU A 168 23.79 -0.31 29.07
CA LEU A 168 22.48 -0.59 29.66
C LEU A 168 22.36 -0.05 31.09
N ARG A 169 23.43 -0.12 31.88
CA ARG A 169 23.44 0.46 33.23
C ARG A 169 23.34 1.98 33.19
N THR A 170 24.04 2.65 32.28
CA THR A 170 23.93 4.11 32.12
C THR A 170 22.54 4.53 31.67
N ASP A 171 21.90 3.75 30.78
CA ASP A 171 20.54 4.01 30.33
C ASP A 171 19.51 3.78 31.45
N ILE A 172 19.69 2.74 32.27
CA ILE A 172 18.87 2.50 33.45
C ILE A 172 19.01 3.66 34.44
N GLU A 173 20.22 4.11 34.73
CA GLU A 173 20.46 5.26 35.62
C GLU A 173 19.85 6.56 35.06
N ALA A 174 19.83 6.74 33.74
CA ALA A 174 19.15 7.86 33.09
C ALA A 174 17.63 7.76 33.24
N MET A 175 17.03 6.59 32.95
CA MET A 175 15.60 6.35 33.13
C MET A 175 15.15 6.49 34.59
N GLU A 176 15.97 6.07 35.54
CA GLU A 176 15.70 6.26 36.98
C GLU A 176 15.69 7.74 37.37
N LYS A 177 16.64 8.54 36.86
CA LYS A 177 16.64 9.99 37.06
C LYS A 177 15.41 10.65 36.44
N GLU A 178 15.01 10.26 35.24
CA GLU A 178 13.79 10.77 34.60
C GLU A 178 12.54 10.40 35.40
N LYS A 179 12.44 9.15 35.85
CA LYS A 179 11.37 8.70 36.74
C LYS A 179 11.31 9.54 38.01
N ASP A 180 12.44 9.80 38.66
CA ASP A 180 12.51 10.63 39.86
C ASP A 180 12.06 12.08 39.61
N ILE A 181 12.43 12.65 38.46
CA ILE A 181 11.97 13.99 38.05
C ILE A 181 10.44 13.99 37.86
N VAL A 182 9.90 12.98 37.19
CA VAL A 182 8.45 12.82 36.97
C VAL A 182 7.72 12.63 38.28
N MET A 183 8.22 11.77 39.18
CA MET A 183 7.67 11.56 40.52
C MET A 183 7.66 12.85 41.33
N LYS A 184 8.79 13.59 41.37
CA LYS A 184 8.84 14.90 42.04
C LYS A 184 7.86 15.91 41.44
N LYS A 185 7.60 15.86 40.14
CA LYS A 185 6.61 16.71 39.47
C LYS A 185 5.19 16.30 39.84
N ILE A 186 4.90 15.00 39.88
CA ILE A 186 3.63 14.45 40.36
C ILE A 186 3.40 14.86 41.81
N ASP A 187 4.39 14.73 42.69
CA ASP A 187 4.29 15.14 44.10
C ASP A 187 4.02 16.64 44.27
N ARG A 188 4.64 17.48 43.43
CA ARG A 188 4.35 18.92 43.43
C ARG A 188 2.94 19.23 42.96
N LEU A 189 2.40 18.44 42.03
CA LEU A 189 1.03 18.60 41.51
C LEU A 189 -0.01 18.04 42.48
N SER A 190 0.25 16.89 43.11
CA SER A 190 -0.64 16.30 44.12
C SER A 190 -0.79 17.24 45.32
N ARG A 191 0.32 17.83 45.81
CA ARG A 191 0.28 18.85 46.88
C ARG A 191 -0.56 20.07 46.55
N LYS A 192 -0.67 20.45 45.27
CA LYS A 192 -1.54 21.55 44.83
C LYS A 192 -3.02 21.15 44.78
N LEU A 193 -3.29 19.86 44.61
CA LEU A 193 -4.63 19.30 44.48
C LEU A 193 -5.22 18.87 45.83
N ASP A 194 -4.42 18.81 46.90
CA ASP A 194 -4.88 18.40 48.23
C ASP A 194 -5.95 19.32 48.84
N ASN A 195 -6.05 20.57 48.38
CA ASN A 195 -7.06 21.54 48.83
C ASN A 195 -8.38 21.49 48.03
N VAL A 196 -8.55 20.52 47.13
CA VAL A 196 -9.76 20.38 46.28
C VAL A 196 -10.65 19.28 46.83
N ASP A 197 -11.91 19.63 47.14
CA ASP A 197 -12.92 18.66 47.55
C ASP A 197 -13.27 17.71 46.39
N ASN A 198 -13.57 16.44 46.70
CA ASN A 198 -13.84 15.38 45.70
C ASN A 198 -12.70 15.16 44.67
N LYS A 199 -11.44 15.25 45.14
CA LYS A 199 -10.24 15.08 44.30
C LYS A 199 -10.21 13.77 43.51
N GLU A 200 -10.62 12.66 44.10
CA GLU A 200 -10.53 11.33 43.47
C GLU A 200 -11.50 11.20 42.29
N SER A 201 -12.76 11.62 42.46
CA SER A 201 -13.74 11.59 41.37
C SER A 201 -13.40 12.58 40.25
N LEU A 202 -12.83 13.75 40.58
CA LEU A 202 -12.37 14.71 39.57
C LEU A 202 -11.15 14.21 38.80
N LEU A 203 -10.22 13.53 39.45
CA LEU A 203 -9.08 12.89 38.79
C LEU A 203 -9.50 11.72 37.90
N GLU A 204 -10.48 10.92 38.34
CA GLU A 204 -11.05 9.83 37.55
C GLU A 204 -11.75 10.37 36.30
N ALA A 205 -12.62 11.38 36.44
CA ALA A 205 -13.26 12.05 35.32
C ALA A 205 -12.24 12.72 34.38
N ALA A 206 -11.17 13.33 34.90
CA ALA A 206 -10.10 13.91 34.10
C ALA A 206 -9.27 12.85 33.36
N ARG A 207 -9.06 11.68 33.97
CA ARG A 207 -8.40 10.53 33.34
C ARG A 207 -9.25 9.96 32.22
N GLU A 208 -10.55 9.77 32.44
CA GLU A 208 -11.50 9.34 31.41
C GLU A 208 -11.54 10.33 30.25
N LEU A 209 -11.64 11.63 30.53
CA LEU A 209 -11.61 12.66 29.49
C LEU A 209 -10.28 12.66 28.72
N ARG A 210 -9.14 12.42 29.40
CA ARG A 210 -7.84 12.33 28.73
C ARG A 210 -7.78 11.12 27.79
N LEU A 211 -8.22 9.96 28.25
CA LEU A 211 -8.27 8.73 27.44
C LEU A 211 -9.19 8.90 26.23
N GLU A 212 -10.36 9.51 26.40
CA GLU A 212 -11.27 9.78 25.28
C GLU A 212 -10.69 10.82 24.31
N LYS A 213 -9.96 11.83 24.77
CA LYS A 213 -9.25 12.77 23.89
C LYS A 213 -8.09 12.13 23.14
N GLU A 214 -7.33 11.24 23.77
CA GLU A 214 -6.26 10.46 23.13
C GLU A 214 -6.86 9.55 22.05
N ARG A 215 -7.92 8.82 22.38
CA ARG A 215 -8.68 7.98 21.42
C ARG A 215 -9.25 8.80 20.27
N GLN A 216 -9.83 9.97 20.55
CA GLN A 216 -10.32 10.87 19.52
C GLN A 216 -9.19 11.31 18.59
N LYS A 217 -8.01 11.65 19.13
CA LYS A 217 -6.84 12.04 18.33
C LYS A 217 -6.33 10.89 17.47
N GLU A 218 -6.24 9.68 18.00
CA GLU A 218 -5.87 8.47 17.25
C GLU A 218 -6.85 8.21 16.10
N LEU A 219 -8.16 8.25 16.37
CA LEU A 219 -9.20 8.08 15.34
C LEU A 219 -9.13 9.18 14.27
N LEU A 220 -8.84 10.43 14.66
CA LEU A 220 -8.64 11.53 13.72
C LEU A 220 -7.41 11.30 12.83
N GLN A 221 -6.29 10.83 13.41
CA GLN A 221 -5.08 10.50 12.65
C GLN A 221 -5.31 9.32 11.70
N GLN A 222 -6.00 8.28 12.15
CA GLN A 222 -6.39 7.13 11.32
C GLN A 222 -7.28 7.59 10.16
N ARG A 223 -8.32 8.37 10.43
CA ARG A 223 -9.22 8.90 9.40
C ARG A 223 -8.48 9.77 8.40
N GLN A 224 -7.56 10.63 8.85
CA GLN A 224 -6.72 11.43 7.95
C GLN A 224 -5.84 10.54 7.06
N GLY A 225 -5.20 9.52 7.64
CA GLY A 225 -4.41 8.55 6.89
C GLY A 225 -5.22 7.75 5.87
N GLU A 226 -6.42 7.28 6.25
CA GLU A 226 -7.35 6.59 5.34
C GLU A 226 -7.84 7.50 4.22
N MET A 227 -8.20 8.76 4.53
CA MET A 227 -8.61 9.74 3.52
C MET A 227 -7.50 10.04 2.52
N GLU A 228 -6.26 10.21 3.00
CA GLU A 228 -5.08 10.38 2.14
C GLU A 228 -4.84 9.14 1.27
N LEU A 229 -4.99 7.94 1.84
CA LEU A 229 -4.86 6.69 1.11
C LEU A 229 -5.91 6.55 0.01
N ILE A 230 -7.18 6.81 0.33
CA ILE A 230 -8.29 6.78 -0.64
C ILE A 230 -8.02 7.79 -1.76
N GLN A 231 -7.60 9.01 -1.42
CA GLN A 231 -7.28 10.03 -2.42
C GLN A 231 -6.13 9.58 -3.34
N ARG A 232 -5.06 8.99 -2.79
CA ARG A 232 -3.95 8.42 -3.59
C ARG A 232 -4.43 7.28 -4.49
N LEU A 233 -5.25 6.37 -3.99
CA LEU A 233 -5.80 5.26 -4.77
C LEU A 233 -6.72 5.76 -5.88
N GLN A 234 -7.56 6.76 -5.62
CA GLN A 234 -8.41 7.40 -6.63
C GLN A 234 -7.58 8.10 -7.72
N GLN A 235 -6.52 8.82 -7.34
CA GLN A 235 -5.60 9.44 -8.29
C GLN A 235 -4.87 8.39 -9.14
N ASN A 236 -4.41 7.30 -8.54
CA ASN A 236 -3.77 6.20 -9.25
C ASN A 236 -4.73 5.52 -10.23
N ASN A 237 -5.97 5.27 -9.83
CA ASN A 237 -6.99 4.70 -10.70
C ASN A 237 -7.32 5.65 -11.87
N ALA A 238 -7.49 6.95 -11.60
CA ALA A 238 -7.68 7.96 -12.63
C ALA A 238 -6.52 7.98 -13.64
N ARG A 239 -5.27 7.91 -13.16
CA ARG A 239 -4.08 7.83 -14.02
C ARG A 239 -4.04 6.55 -14.86
N LEU A 240 -4.32 5.39 -14.27
CA LEU A 240 -4.36 4.11 -14.99
C LEU A 240 -5.46 4.09 -16.05
N THR A 241 -6.66 4.60 -15.73
CA THR A 241 -7.74 4.71 -16.73
C THR A 241 -7.40 5.68 -17.86
N GLN A 242 -6.66 6.76 -17.57
CA GLN A 242 -6.14 7.66 -18.59
C GLN A 242 -5.11 6.97 -19.49
N GLN A 243 -4.12 6.29 -18.92
CA GLN A 243 -3.11 5.54 -19.68
C GLN A 243 -3.76 4.47 -20.57
N LEU A 244 -4.78 3.79 -20.07
CA LEU A 244 -5.54 2.81 -20.85
C LEU A 244 -6.29 3.48 -22.01
N SER A 245 -6.93 4.63 -21.77
CA SER A 245 -7.58 5.42 -22.83
C SER A 245 -6.59 5.93 -23.87
N GLU A 246 -5.41 6.42 -23.44
CA GLU A 246 -4.35 6.90 -24.32
C GLU A 246 -3.75 5.75 -25.13
N ALA A 247 -3.52 4.58 -24.54
CA ALA A 247 -3.10 3.38 -25.26
C ALA A 247 -4.13 2.93 -26.30
N ARG A 248 -5.43 3.00 -25.98
CA ARG A 248 -6.53 2.71 -26.92
C ARG A 248 -6.63 3.72 -28.06
N GLN A 249 -6.33 5.00 -27.79
CA GLN A 249 -6.31 6.04 -28.82
C GLN A 249 -5.03 5.97 -29.67
N ALA A 250 -3.90 5.65 -29.06
CA ALA A 250 -2.62 5.44 -29.72
C ALA A 250 -2.63 4.23 -30.66
N SER A 251 -3.41 3.19 -30.35
CA SER A 251 -3.57 2.04 -31.23
C SER A 251 -4.48 2.32 -32.44
N GLN A 252 -5.27 3.39 -32.41
CA GLN A 252 -6.11 3.81 -33.53
C GLN A 252 -5.36 4.81 -34.43
N GLY A 253 -4.74 4.29 -35.49
CA GLY A 253 -4.34 5.10 -36.66
C GLY A 253 -2.96 5.77 -36.60
N VAL A 254 -2.11 5.45 -35.61
CA VAL A 254 -0.74 5.99 -35.49
C VAL A 254 0.28 4.92 -35.89
N THR A 255 1.30 5.30 -36.68
CA THR A 255 2.41 4.40 -37.00
C THR A 255 3.27 4.16 -35.75
N ALA A 256 3.87 2.98 -35.61
CA ALA A 256 4.69 2.66 -34.44
C ALA A 256 5.83 3.67 -34.18
N GLN A 257 6.38 4.28 -35.23
CA GLN A 257 7.41 5.31 -35.13
C GLN A 257 6.89 6.63 -34.53
N GLU A 258 5.69 7.07 -34.93
CA GLU A 258 5.06 8.27 -34.36
C GLU A 258 4.66 8.07 -32.89
N LEU A 259 4.26 6.85 -32.52
CA LEU A 259 3.97 6.51 -31.13
C LEU A 259 5.23 6.57 -30.26
N VAL A 260 6.34 5.99 -30.73
CA VAL A 260 7.62 6.06 -30.01
C VAL A 260 8.10 7.50 -29.90
N ALA A 261 7.99 8.31 -30.95
CA ALA A 261 8.37 9.73 -30.90
C ALA A 261 7.58 10.52 -29.83
N LYS A 262 6.26 10.33 -29.76
CA LYS A 262 5.41 10.95 -28.72
C LYS A 262 5.79 10.48 -27.32
N LEU A 263 6.02 9.18 -27.13
CA LEU A 263 6.43 8.62 -25.84
C LEU A 263 7.82 9.12 -25.42
N GLU A 264 8.74 9.29 -26.35
CA GLU A 264 10.06 9.88 -26.07
C GLU A 264 9.95 11.35 -25.64
N GLU A 265 9.07 12.13 -26.28
CA GLU A 265 8.79 13.52 -25.89
C GLU A 265 8.17 13.60 -24.48
N GLU A 266 7.19 12.74 -24.19
CA GLU A 266 6.58 12.64 -22.86
C GLU A 266 7.60 12.20 -21.81
N LEU A 267 8.49 11.26 -22.13
CA LEU A 267 9.53 10.79 -21.23
C LEU A 267 10.55 11.91 -20.95
N LYS A 268 10.97 12.67 -21.98
CA LYS A 268 11.83 13.85 -21.82
C LYS A 268 11.17 14.93 -20.96
N MET A 269 9.87 15.17 -21.13
CA MET A 269 9.13 16.12 -20.29
C MET A 269 9.00 15.63 -18.85
N ASN A 270 8.62 14.37 -18.64
CA ASN A 270 8.45 13.77 -17.31
C ASN A 270 9.78 13.70 -16.55
N THR A 271 10.88 13.36 -17.23
CA THR A 271 12.22 13.37 -16.62
C THR A 271 12.65 14.77 -16.19
N TYR A 272 12.35 15.80 -16.98
CA TYR A 272 12.56 17.19 -16.55
C TYR A 272 11.73 17.55 -15.31
N ILE A 273 10.44 17.21 -15.31
CA ILE A 273 9.55 17.50 -14.18
C ILE A 273 10.03 16.81 -12.90
N VAL A 274 10.39 15.52 -12.96
CA VAL A 274 10.82 14.75 -11.79
C VAL A 274 12.19 15.21 -11.27
N ASN A 275 13.16 15.36 -12.18
CA ASN A 275 14.55 15.60 -11.77
C ASN A 275 14.83 17.06 -11.43
N GLU A 276 14.23 18.02 -12.15
CA GLU A 276 14.56 19.44 -11.99
C GLU A 276 13.48 20.25 -11.26
N LYS A 277 12.19 20.07 -11.58
CA LYS A 277 11.11 20.91 -11.00
C LYS A 277 10.61 20.38 -9.66
N LEU A 278 10.14 19.14 -9.63
CA LEU A 278 9.50 18.53 -8.47
C LEU A 278 10.48 18.33 -7.31
N SER A 279 11.73 17.96 -7.61
CA SER A 279 12.80 17.84 -6.60
C SER A 279 13.04 19.17 -5.87
N LYS A 280 13.19 20.27 -6.60
CA LYS A 280 13.37 21.62 -6.05
C LYS A 280 12.15 22.09 -5.25
N GLU A 281 10.94 21.89 -5.78
CA GLU A 281 9.71 22.24 -5.07
C GLU A 281 9.53 21.43 -3.78
N LEU A 282 9.85 20.12 -3.82
CA LEU A 282 9.74 19.22 -2.68
C LEU A 282 10.77 19.56 -1.60
N GLU A 283 12.02 19.88 -1.98
CA GLU A 283 13.03 20.39 -1.05
C GLU A 283 12.63 21.72 -0.42
N ASN A 284 12.06 22.65 -1.21
CA ASN A 284 11.53 23.91 -0.69
C ASN A 284 10.41 23.65 0.33
N LYS A 285 9.45 22.75 0.03
CA LYS A 285 8.36 22.39 0.95
C LYS A 285 8.85 21.65 2.19
N ARG A 286 9.86 20.78 2.07
CA ARG A 286 10.52 20.14 3.22
C ARG A 286 11.19 21.18 4.11
N ARG A 287 11.93 22.14 3.53
CA ARG A 287 12.54 23.25 4.27
C ARG A 287 11.49 24.11 4.98
N GLU A 288 10.38 24.45 4.30
CA GLU A 288 9.24 25.15 4.93
C GLU A 288 8.68 24.36 6.11
N ALA A 289 8.45 23.05 5.95
CA ALA A 289 7.94 22.18 7.01
C ALA A 289 8.92 22.06 8.19
N GLU A 290 10.23 21.95 7.92
CA GLU A 290 11.29 21.98 8.94
C GLU A 290 11.29 23.30 9.71
N ILE A 291 11.12 24.43 9.02
CA ILE A 291 11.03 25.75 9.67
C ILE A 291 9.77 25.82 10.54
N LEU A 292 8.62 25.43 10.01
CA LEU A 292 7.36 25.44 10.76
C LEU A 292 7.38 24.49 11.96
N THR A 293 7.98 23.32 11.83
CA THR A 293 8.15 22.38 12.97
C THR A 293 9.12 22.93 14.01
N ARG A 294 10.21 23.58 13.61
CA ARG A 294 11.10 24.30 14.55
C ARG A 294 10.37 25.43 15.28
N ILE A 295 9.53 26.19 14.59
CA ILE A 295 8.72 27.26 15.20
C ILE A 295 7.67 26.68 16.16
N ALA A 296 7.01 25.57 15.79
CA ALA A 296 6.00 24.92 16.63
C ALA A 296 6.60 24.28 17.89
N ASN A 297 7.81 23.73 17.79
CA ASN A 297 8.53 23.12 18.92
C ASN A 297 9.33 24.13 19.74
N GLY A 298 9.61 25.31 19.19
CA GLY A 298 10.30 26.41 19.88
C GLY A 298 9.33 27.29 20.68
N PRO A 299 9.86 28.13 21.59
CA PRO A 299 9.06 29.18 22.20
C PRO A 299 8.56 30.15 21.10
N PRO A 300 7.32 30.67 21.20
CA PRO A 300 6.76 31.54 20.18
C PRO A 300 7.68 32.76 19.99
N PRO A 301 8.10 33.07 18.75
CA PRO A 301 9.04 34.16 18.50
C PRO A 301 8.44 35.48 18.99
N SER A 302 9.23 36.25 19.74
CA SER A 302 8.82 37.59 20.18
C SER A 302 8.84 38.56 19.00
N GLN A 303 7.97 39.58 19.00
CA GLN A 303 7.96 40.63 17.97
C GLN A 303 9.36 41.24 17.76
N LYS A 304 10.12 41.41 18.84
CA LYS A 304 11.50 41.90 18.82
C LYS A 304 12.49 40.98 18.09
N ASP A 305 12.26 39.67 18.09
CA ASP A 305 13.12 38.70 17.41
C ASP A 305 12.80 38.66 15.90
N ILE A 306 11.54 38.87 15.54
CA ILE A 306 11.09 39.04 14.15
C ILE A 306 11.68 40.33 13.57
N ASP A 307 11.67 41.43 14.32
CA ASP A 307 12.25 42.70 13.88
C ASP A 307 13.77 42.58 13.64
N LYS A 308 14.50 41.91 14.54
CA LYS A 308 15.94 41.61 14.34
C LYS A 308 16.21 40.72 13.13
N LEU A 309 15.34 39.75 12.86
CA LEU A 309 15.46 38.89 11.67
C LEU A 309 15.21 39.70 10.39
N ASN A 310 14.22 40.60 10.40
CA ASN A 310 13.95 41.49 9.28
C ASN A 310 15.11 42.47 9.04
N GLU A 311 15.70 43.03 10.09
CA GLU A 311 16.91 43.87 9.99
C GLU A 311 18.09 43.08 9.40
N LYS A 312 18.32 41.84 9.83
CA LYS A 312 19.35 40.98 9.24
C LYS A 312 19.07 40.62 7.78
N VAL A 313 17.81 40.36 7.42
CA VAL A 313 17.43 40.11 6.03
C VAL A 313 17.66 41.36 5.17
N ALA A 314 17.34 42.54 5.70
CA ALA A 314 17.61 43.80 5.02
C ALA A 314 19.12 44.02 4.81
N GLN A 315 19.93 43.85 5.85
CA GLN A 315 21.40 43.94 5.78
C GLN A 315 21.99 42.95 4.77
N LEU A 316 21.61 41.68 4.83
CA LEU A 316 22.07 40.66 3.88
C LEU A 316 21.59 40.96 2.45
N SER A 317 20.38 41.50 2.27
CA SER A 317 19.90 41.89 0.95
C SER A 317 20.68 43.07 0.37
N GLU A 318 21.09 44.01 1.22
CA GLU A 318 21.95 45.14 0.86
C GLU A 318 23.35 44.65 0.52
N GLU A 319 23.96 43.78 1.35
CA GLU A 319 25.25 43.14 1.05
C GLU A 319 25.22 42.31 -0.24
N ILE A 320 24.14 41.56 -0.50
CA ILE A 320 23.97 40.81 -1.75
C ILE A 320 23.82 41.77 -2.94
N SER A 321 23.10 42.88 -2.77
CA SER A 321 22.95 43.92 -3.80
C SER A 321 24.31 44.58 -4.10
N GLU A 322 25.08 44.93 -3.07
CA GLU A 322 26.42 45.49 -3.18
C GLU A 322 27.40 44.49 -3.83
N LEU A 323 27.37 43.22 -3.43
CA LEU A 323 28.19 42.16 -4.03
C LEU A 323 27.77 41.87 -5.48
N ALA A 324 26.49 41.94 -5.80
CA ALA A 324 26.00 41.82 -7.17
C ALA A 324 26.49 43.00 -8.02
N GLN A 325 26.36 44.23 -7.52
CA GLN A 325 26.87 45.44 -8.18
C GLN A 325 28.39 45.42 -8.34
N ARG A 326 29.13 44.95 -7.32
CA ARG A 326 30.59 44.79 -7.37
C ARG A 326 31.00 43.64 -8.29
N GLY A 327 30.21 42.56 -8.36
CA GLY A 327 30.41 41.45 -9.30
C GLY A 327 30.18 41.86 -10.76
N LEU A 328 29.24 42.78 -10.99
CA LEU A 328 28.97 43.41 -12.29
C LEU A 328 29.98 44.52 -12.63
N GLY A 329 30.53 45.23 -11.64
CA GLY A 329 31.47 46.34 -11.81
C GLY A 329 32.96 45.97 -11.76
N SER A 330 33.33 44.81 -11.20
CA SER A 330 34.74 44.38 -11.05
C SER A 330 35.27 43.54 -12.21
N LYS A 331 34.43 43.20 -13.20
CA LYS A 331 34.85 42.49 -14.41
C LYS A 331 34.68 43.43 -15.59
N GLU A 332 35.79 43.83 -16.22
CA GLU A 332 35.76 44.59 -17.46
C GLU A 332 34.89 43.85 -18.51
N PRO A 333 34.07 44.56 -19.31
CA PRO A 333 33.17 43.95 -20.29
C PRO A 333 33.85 43.04 -21.32
N SER A 334 35.16 43.18 -21.51
CA SER A 334 35.98 42.37 -22.42
C SER A 334 36.38 40.99 -21.87
N ASP A 335 36.39 40.81 -20.54
CA ASP A 335 36.84 39.58 -19.89
C ASP A 335 35.68 38.63 -19.52
N ASP A 336 34.46 39.15 -19.37
CA ASP A 336 33.29 38.35 -19.01
C ASP A 336 32.52 37.82 -20.24
N LYS A 337 33.22 37.08 -21.11
CA LYS A 337 32.60 36.36 -22.26
C LYS A 337 31.48 35.41 -21.83
N LEU A 338 31.43 35.03 -20.55
CA LEU A 338 30.42 34.15 -19.96
C LEU A 338 29.15 34.88 -19.50
N ALA A 339 29.15 36.20 -19.33
CA ALA A 339 27.96 36.94 -18.92
C ALA A 339 26.79 36.81 -19.93
N PRO A 340 27.00 36.94 -21.26
CA PRO A 340 25.96 36.67 -22.25
C PRO A 340 25.43 35.24 -22.19
N PHE A 341 26.30 34.24 -21.98
CA PHE A 341 25.88 32.84 -21.84
C PHE A 341 25.10 32.59 -20.55
N ARG A 342 25.45 33.23 -19.44
CA ARG A 342 24.67 33.17 -18.19
C ARG A 342 23.29 33.81 -18.37
N GLN A 343 23.23 34.96 -19.04
CA GLN A 343 21.96 35.61 -19.35
C GLN A 343 21.12 34.76 -20.31
N GLN A 344 21.74 34.16 -21.33
CA GLN A 344 21.06 33.25 -22.26
C GLN A 344 20.57 31.98 -21.54
N ALA A 345 21.37 31.42 -20.62
CA ALA A 345 20.98 30.28 -19.80
C ALA A 345 19.81 30.62 -18.87
N LEU A 346 19.82 31.80 -18.24
CA LEU A 346 18.70 32.29 -17.42
C LEU A 346 17.43 32.50 -18.24
N ILE A 347 17.53 33.11 -19.43
CA ILE A 347 16.38 33.29 -20.33
C ILE A 347 15.85 31.93 -20.79
N THR A 348 16.74 30.99 -21.12
CA THR A 348 16.36 29.65 -21.56
C THR A 348 15.71 28.86 -20.42
N ALA A 349 16.23 28.96 -19.20
CA ALA A 349 15.65 28.36 -18.01
C ALA A 349 14.26 28.93 -17.72
N ARG A 350 14.09 30.25 -17.75
CA ARG A 350 12.79 30.90 -17.60
C ARG A 350 11.80 30.46 -18.68
N LYS A 351 12.23 30.41 -19.94
CA LYS A 351 11.39 29.90 -21.04
C LYS A 351 11.01 28.43 -20.83
N LYS A 352 11.94 27.59 -20.36
CA LYS A 352 11.68 26.16 -20.05
C LYS A 352 10.67 26.03 -18.90
N GLU A 353 10.77 26.89 -17.89
CA GLU A 353 9.83 26.96 -16.76
C GLU A 353 8.44 27.45 -17.19
N GLU A 354 8.35 28.56 -17.93
CA GLU A 354 7.10 29.08 -18.50
C GLU A 354 6.40 28.05 -19.40
N MET A 355 7.16 27.34 -20.25
CA MET A 355 6.61 26.30 -21.10
C MET A 355 6.12 25.08 -20.30
N ALA A 356 6.83 24.71 -19.23
CA ALA A 356 6.38 23.65 -18.32
C ALA A 356 5.12 24.07 -17.55
N GLU A 357 5.01 25.32 -17.12
CA GLU A 357 3.80 25.85 -16.49
C GLU A 357 2.62 25.85 -17.46
N LYS A 358 2.79 26.36 -18.68
CA LYS A 358 1.77 26.28 -19.74
C LYS A 358 1.35 24.84 -20.03
N PHE A 359 2.31 23.91 -20.09
CA PHE A 359 2.00 22.49 -20.26
C PHE A 359 1.16 21.95 -19.09
N THR A 360 1.53 22.27 -17.85
CA THR A 360 0.73 21.85 -16.68
C THR A 360 -0.66 22.46 -16.67
N GLN A 361 -0.81 23.73 -17.10
CA GLN A 361 -2.10 24.40 -17.23
C GLN A 361 -2.97 23.72 -18.28
N VAL A 362 -2.47 23.55 -19.51
CA VAL A 362 -3.20 22.89 -20.61
C VAL A 362 -3.54 21.44 -20.24
N LYS A 363 -2.63 20.72 -19.57
CA LYS A 363 -2.89 19.37 -19.07
C LYS A 363 -4.01 19.36 -18.02
N SER A 364 -3.99 20.30 -17.09
CA SER A 364 -5.06 20.43 -16.09
C SER A 364 -6.42 20.80 -16.70
N GLU A 365 -6.43 21.65 -17.73
CA GLU A 365 -7.65 21.99 -18.49
C GLU A 365 -8.18 20.77 -19.25
N LEU A 366 -7.30 20.00 -19.86
CA LEU A 366 -7.63 18.75 -20.53
C LEU A 366 -8.18 17.71 -19.56
N ASP A 367 -7.56 17.55 -18.39
CA ASP A 367 -8.04 16.65 -17.33
C ASP A 367 -9.40 17.13 -16.77
N ALA A 368 -9.59 18.43 -16.60
CA ALA A 368 -10.87 19.01 -16.19
C ALA A 368 -11.98 18.81 -17.24
N LEU A 369 -11.65 18.94 -18.53
CA LEU A 369 -12.57 18.66 -19.64
C LEU A 369 -12.90 17.17 -19.72
N LYS A 370 -11.92 16.28 -19.55
CA LYS A 370 -12.13 14.83 -19.46
C LYS A 370 -13.00 14.46 -18.26
N ALA A 371 -12.79 15.08 -17.10
CA ALA A 371 -13.62 14.88 -15.92
C ALA A 371 -15.06 15.35 -16.16
N LYS A 372 -15.25 16.52 -16.78
CA LYS A 372 -16.58 17.02 -17.20
C LYS A 372 -17.24 16.10 -18.22
N PHE A 373 -16.47 15.48 -19.12
CA PHE A 373 -16.99 14.52 -20.08
C PHE A 373 -17.43 13.23 -19.38
N LYS A 374 -16.61 12.68 -18.48
CA LYS A 374 -16.99 11.52 -17.65
C LYS A 374 -18.23 11.80 -16.80
N SER A 375 -18.28 12.94 -16.11
CA SER A 375 -19.45 13.30 -15.31
C SER A 375 -20.71 13.48 -16.17
N LYS A 376 -20.58 14.04 -17.38
CA LYS A 376 -21.70 14.11 -18.34
C LYS A 376 -22.11 12.73 -18.85
N MET A 377 -21.18 11.82 -19.10
CA MET A 377 -21.45 10.42 -19.44
C MET A 377 -22.21 9.71 -18.31
N GLU A 378 -21.76 9.85 -17.06
CA GLU A 378 -22.40 9.26 -15.88
C GLU A 378 -23.79 9.86 -15.62
N GLN A 379 -23.95 11.18 -15.77
CA GLN A 379 -25.26 11.85 -15.68
C GLN A 379 -26.19 11.45 -16.83
N SER A 380 -25.65 11.23 -18.02
CA SER A 380 -26.42 10.78 -19.19
C SER A 380 -26.73 9.28 -19.14
N GLY A 381 -26.03 8.49 -18.30
CA GLY A 381 -26.31 7.07 -18.06
C GLY A 381 -27.58 6.82 -17.23
N GLY A 382 -28.15 7.85 -16.59
CA GLY A 382 -29.36 7.75 -15.77
C GLY A 382 -30.69 7.72 -16.56
N ILE A 383 -30.68 8.15 -17.81
CA ILE A 383 -31.81 8.05 -18.72
C ILE A 383 -31.23 7.41 -19.97
N GLY A 384 -31.52 6.12 -20.18
CA GLY A 384 -31.13 5.41 -21.39
C GLY A 384 -31.57 6.21 -22.60
N ALA A 385 -30.65 7.01 -23.15
CA ALA A 385 -30.84 7.75 -24.35
C ALA A 385 -30.86 6.69 -25.45
N LEU A 386 -32.09 6.27 -25.80
CA LEU A 386 -32.35 5.45 -26.97
C LEU A 386 -31.57 6.06 -28.13
N ASP A 387 -30.75 5.25 -28.76
CA ASP A 387 -29.97 5.66 -29.92
C ASP A 387 -30.92 6.26 -30.97
N GLU A 388 -30.49 7.20 -31.80
CA GLU A 388 -31.43 7.93 -32.70
C GLU A 388 -32.24 6.97 -33.60
N THR A 389 -31.67 5.81 -33.90
CA THR A 389 -32.28 4.66 -34.58
C THR A 389 -33.32 3.95 -33.69
N GLU A 390 -32.96 3.62 -32.45
CA GLU A 390 -33.85 2.97 -31.48
C GLU A 390 -35.04 3.87 -31.11
N TYR A 391 -34.84 5.19 -31.04
CA TYR A 391 -35.93 6.15 -30.83
C TYR A 391 -36.88 6.19 -32.02
N LYS A 392 -36.36 6.17 -33.25
CA LYS A 392 -37.18 6.10 -34.48
C LYS A 392 -37.99 4.80 -34.53
N GLU A 393 -37.39 3.67 -34.16
CA GLU A 393 -38.09 2.38 -34.05
C GLU A 393 -39.13 2.38 -32.93
N TYR A 394 -38.82 2.96 -31.78
CA TYR A 394 -39.75 3.11 -30.67
C TYR A 394 -40.97 3.94 -31.08
N VAL A 395 -40.75 5.09 -31.74
CA VAL A 395 -41.84 5.95 -32.25
C VAL A 395 -42.66 5.23 -33.34
N ALA A 396 -42.02 4.48 -34.23
CA ALA A 396 -42.71 3.66 -35.22
C ALA A 396 -43.58 2.59 -34.56
N ASN A 397 -43.06 1.88 -33.55
CA ASN A 397 -43.80 0.92 -32.74
C ASN A 397 -44.95 1.56 -31.97
N LEU A 398 -44.78 2.78 -31.47
CA LEU A 398 -45.84 3.54 -30.80
C LEU A 398 -46.95 3.92 -31.78
N LYS A 399 -46.61 4.31 -33.01
CA LYS A 399 -47.58 4.56 -34.08
C LYS A 399 -48.34 3.30 -34.44
N ILE A 400 -47.67 2.15 -34.59
CA ILE A 400 -48.30 0.84 -34.85
C ILE A 400 -49.23 0.44 -33.70
N LYS A 401 -48.80 0.64 -32.43
CA LYS A 401 -49.66 0.38 -31.26
C LYS A 401 -50.87 1.33 -31.21
N SER A 402 -50.70 2.60 -31.58
CA SER A 402 -51.80 3.57 -31.65
C SER A 402 -52.82 3.21 -32.73
N THR A 403 -52.37 2.78 -33.91
CA THR A 403 -53.27 2.32 -34.98
C THR A 403 -53.99 1.03 -34.59
N LEU A 404 -53.28 0.07 -33.98
CA LEU A 404 -53.89 -1.15 -33.41
C LEU A 404 -54.93 -0.82 -32.34
N TYR A 405 -54.64 0.09 -31.42
CA TYR A 405 -55.59 0.53 -30.41
C TYR A 405 -56.85 1.14 -31.04
N LYS A 406 -56.70 2.03 -32.04
CA LYS A 406 -57.84 2.61 -32.76
C LYS A 406 -58.66 1.55 -33.48
N ALA A 407 -58.01 0.58 -34.13
CA ALA A 407 -58.69 -0.53 -34.79
C ALA A 407 -59.45 -1.41 -33.79
N LYS A 408 -58.84 -1.77 -32.66
CA LYS A 408 -59.50 -2.56 -31.60
C LYS A 408 -60.65 -1.80 -30.95
N LYS A 409 -60.50 -0.49 -30.75
CA LYS A 409 -61.59 0.38 -30.27
C LYS A 409 -62.76 0.44 -31.26
N ALA A 410 -62.48 0.51 -32.57
CA ALA A 410 -63.51 0.47 -33.60
C ALA A 410 -64.21 -0.90 -33.67
N GLN A 411 -63.46 -2.00 -33.54
CA GLN A 411 -64.03 -3.36 -33.44
C GLN A 411 -64.94 -3.50 -32.21
N LEU A 412 -64.52 -2.98 -31.05
CA LEU A 412 -65.38 -2.96 -29.87
C LEU A 412 -66.63 -2.12 -30.08
N ALA A 413 -66.53 -0.95 -30.70
CA ALA A 413 -67.68 -0.12 -31.02
C ALA A 413 -68.65 -0.82 -31.99
N ALA A 414 -68.12 -1.54 -32.98
CA ALA A 414 -68.91 -2.34 -33.92
C ALA A 414 -69.64 -3.48 -33.19
N LEU A 415 -68.95 -4.26 -32.34
CA LEU A 415 -69.57 -5.32 -31.54
C LEU A 415 -70.64 -4.79 -30.58
N VAL A 416 -70.43 -3.61 -29.97
CA VAL A 416 -71.45 -2.95 -29.14
C VAL A 416 -72.65 -2.55 -30.01
N SER A 417 -72.42 -1.98 -31.20
CA SER A 417 -73.51 -1.64 -32.12
C SER A 417 -74.28 -2.88 -32.60
N GLU A 418 -73.59 -3.97 -32.92
CA GLU A 418 -74.19 -5.25 -33.30
C GLU A 418 -74.97 -5.85 -32.14
N SER A 419 -74.46 -5.80 -30.90
CA SER A 419 -75.22 -6.24 -29.72
C SER A 419 -76.49 -5.41 -29.51
N GLY A 420 -76.44 -4.11 -29.81
CA GLY A 420 -77.60 -3.22 -29.75
C GLY A 420 -78.61 -3.48 -30.89
N VAL A 421 -78.12 -3.82 -32.10
CA VAL A 421 -78.97 -4.27 -33.20
C VAL A 421 -79.60 -5.62 -32.87
N LEU A 422 -78.83 -6.56 -32.32
CA LEU A 422 -79.30 -7.87 -31.88
C LEU A 422 -80.37 -7.76 -30.80
N ALA A 423 -80.17 -6.90 -29.80
CA ALA A 423 -81.17 -6.60 -28.80
C ALA A 423 -82.46 -6.05 -29.43
N ARG A 424 -82.35 -5.08 -30.34
CA ARG A 424 -83.50 -4.58 -31.10
C ARG A 424 -84.16 -5.65 -31.96
N THR A 425 -83.42 -6.52 -32.63
CA THR A 425 -84.01 -7.63 -33.40
C THR A 425 -84.67 -8.65 -32.49
N ILE A 426 -84.15 -8.89 -31.29
CA ILE A 426 -84.81 -9.75 -30.29
C ILE A 426 -86.13 -9.12 -29.86
N ASP A 427 -86.16 -7.81 -29.62
CA ASP A 427 -87.38 -7.10 -29.25
C ASP A 427 -88.39 -7.09 -30.41
N ILE A 428 -87.95 -6.86 -31.64
CA ILE A 428 -88.78 -6.96 -32.85
C ILE A 428 -89.27 -8.39 -33.03
N LEU A 429 -88.45 -9.42 -32.80
CA LEU A 429 -88.87 -10.81 -32.91
C LEU A 429 -89.87 -11.20 -31.81
N LYS A 430 -89.72 -10.67 -30.59
CA LYS A 430 -90.74 -10.83 -29.52
C LYS A 430 -92.04 -10.14 -29.90
N GLN A 431 -91.99 -8.91 -30.41
CA GLN A 431 -93.16 -8.21 -30.95
C GLN A 431 -93.76 -8.96 -32.13
N MET A 432 -92.92 -9.50 -33.02
CA MET A 432 -93.38 -10.29 -34.16
C MET A 432 -94.00 -11.60 -33.72
N GLN A 433 -93.45 -12.27 -32.69
CA GLN A 433 -94.03 -13.46 -32.09
C GLN A 433 -95.37 -13.14 -31.40
N GLU A 434 -95.51 -11.99 -30.77
CA GLU A 434 -96.81 -11.49 -30.29
C GLU A 434 -97.76 -11.19 -31.45
N THR A 435 -97.27 -10.56 -32.52
CA THR A 435 -98.11 -10.29 -33.69
C THR A 435 -98.43 -11.53 -34.52
N LEU A 436 -97.58 -12.57 -34.54
CA LEU A 436 -97.82 -13.87 -35.17
C LEU A 436 -98.78 -14.69 -34.33
N LYS A 437 -98.74 -14.58 -33.00
CA LYS A 437 -99.84 -15.04 -32.15
C LYS A 437 -101.15 -14.31 -32.47
N SER A 438 -101.11 -13.04 -32.90
CA SER A 438 -102.31 -12.31 -33.35
C SER A 438 -102.66 -12.48 -34.84
N LYS A 439 -101.71 -12.91 -35.69
CA LYS A 439 -101.80 -12.99 -37.16
C LYS A 439 -101.67 -14.41 -37.73
N GLN A 440 -101.64 -15.44 -36.88
CA GLN A 440 -102.12 -16.77 -37.25
C GLN A 440 -103.61 -16.78 -37.67
N ASN A 441 -104.26 -15.62 -37.74
CA ASN A 441 -105.59 -15.45 -38.26
C ASN A 441 -105.68 -14.98 -39.73
N GLU A 442 -104.71 -14.35 -40.40
CA GLU A 442 -104.94 -13.86 -41.79
C GLU A 442 -103.67 -13.78 -42.70
N ASN A 443 -103.85 -14.23 -43.95
CA ASN A 443 -102.88 -14.63 -45.01
C ASN A 443 -102.23 -13.49 -45.87
N ASP A 444 -101.11 -13.89 -46.51
CA ASP A 444 -100.58 -13.74 -47.90
C ASP A 444 -100.45 -12.41 -48.71
N ASP A 445 -99.24 -12.31 -49.31
CA ASP A 445 -98.80 -11.94 -50.69
C ASP A 445 -99.13 -10.59 -51.37
N ASN A 446 -98.08 -9.90 -51.86
CA ASN A 446 -97.76 -9.75 -53.32
C ASN A 446 -96.67 -8.69 -53.66
N GLU A 447 -95.87 -9.04 -54.69
CA GLU A 447 -94.88 -8.22 -55.43
C GLU A 447 -95.51 -7.33 -56.54
N LEU A 448 -94.76 -6.34 -57.07
CA LEU A 448 -95.07 -5.69 -58.36
C LEU A 448 -93.86 -5.03 -59.08
N SER A 449 -93.85 -5.23 -60.40
CA SER A 449 -92.89 -4.80 -61.45
C SER A 449 -93.02 -3.35 -61.96
N ILE A 450 -92.01 -2.93 -62.72
CA ILE A 450 -91.82 -1.63 -63.41
C ILE A 450 -91.79 -1.86 -64.95
N ASP A 451 -92.31 -0.93 -65.76
CA ASP A 451 -91.84 -0.77 -67.15
C ASP A 451 -92.17 0.58 -67.83
N GLY A 452 -91.26 1.04 -68.71
CA GLY A 452 -91.59 1.87 -69.90
C GLY A 452 -90.77 3.15 -70.19
N VAL A 453 -89.79 3.12 -71.11
CA VAL A 453 -89.38 4.26 -72.01
C VAL A 453 -88.83 3.73 -73.37
N SER A 454 -89.11 4.46 -74.46
CA SER A 454 -88.91 4.15 -75.89
C SER A 454 -87.44 3.97 -76.37
N LYS A 455 -87.26 3.08 -77.35
CA LYS A 455 -85.99 2.43 -77.77
C LYS A 455 -85.11 3.26 -78.73
N GLU A 456 -85.66 4.27 -79.39
CA GLU A 456 -84.97 5.02 -80.46
C GLU A 456 -84.16 6.23 -79.95
N GLU A 457 -84.63 6.93 -78.91
CA GLU A 457 -83.83 7.98 -78.24
C GLU A 457 -82.63 7.39 -77.50
N LEU A 458 -82.79 6.18 -76.94
CA LEU A 458 -81.70 5.40 -76.36
C LEU A 458 -80.59 5.11 -77.38
N GLN A 459 -80.92 4.77 -78.63
CA GLN A 459 -79.91 4.44 -79.63
C GLN A 459 -79.06 5.64 -80.07
N GLN A 460 -79.64 6.83 -80.20
CA GLN A 460 -78.86 8.05 -80.52
C GLN A 460 -77.99 8.50 -79.34
N GLN A 461 -78.50 8.39 -78.11
CA GLN A 461 -77.70 8.64 -76.91
C GLN A 461 -76.57 7.62 -76.76
N ILE A 462 -76.81 6.35 -77.08
CA ILE A 462 -75.79 5.29 -77.11
C ILE A 462 -74.69 5.61 -78.14
N SER A 463 -75.03 6.10 -79.34
CA SER A 463 -74.05 6.48 -80.36
C SER A 463 -73.16 7.66 -79.91
N ASN A 464 -73.76 8.71 -79.36
CA ASN A 464 -73.02 9.86 -78.82
C ASN A 464 -72.17 9.50 -77.60
N LEU A 465 -72.66 8.60 -76.73
CA LEU A 465 -71.88 8.05 -75.62
C LEU A 465 -70.72 7.19 -76.13
N ASN A 466 -70.92 6.36 -77.16
CA ASN A 466 -69.84 5.57 -77.76
C ASN A 466 -68.74 6.44 -78.35
N ASN A 467 -69.09 7.54 -79.01
CA ASN A 467 -68.09 8.49 -79.54
C ASN A 467 -67.32 9.20 -78.40
N LYS A 468 -68.00 9.60 -77.32
CA LYS A 468 -67.35 10.17 -76.13
C LYS A 468 -66.46 9.15 -75.40
N ILE A 469 -66.90 7.89 -75.31
CA ILE A 469 -66.11 6.78 -74.75
C ILE A 469 -64.87 6.53 -75.62
N GLY A 470 -64.99 6.60 -76.95
CA GLY A 470 -63.87 6.49 -77.88
C GLY A 470 -62.82 7.58 -77.67
N ALA A 471 -63.25 8.84 -77.56
CA ALA A 471 -62.35 9.97 -77.29
C ALA A 471 -61.65 9.88 -75.92
N GLN A 472 -62.38 9.48 -74.86
CA GLN A 472 -61.77 9.26 -73.55
C GLN A 472 -60.82 8.06 -73.53
N LYS A 473 -61.13 6.96 -74.25
CA LYS A 473 -60.21 5.84 -74.43
C LYS A 473 -58.90 6.26 -75.12
N ALA A 474 -58.98 7.10 -76.15
CA ALA A 474 -57.80 7.63 -76.83
C ALA A 474 -56.94 8.52 -75.91
N GLN A 475 -57.56 9.29 -75.01
CA GLN A 475 -56.86 10.14 -74.04
C GLN A 475 -56.26 9.34 -72.87
N ILE A 476 -56.88 8.21 -72.50
CA ILE A 476 -56.42 7.32 -71.40
C ILE A 476 -55.32 6.36 -71.88
N ALA A 477 -55.31 5.96 -73.15
CA ALA A 477 -54.32 5.05 -73.72
C ALA A 477 -52.84 5.42 -73.40
N PRO A 478 -52.37 6.67 -73.62
CA PRO A 478 -50.98 7.04 -73.30
C PRO A 478 -50.69 7.01 -71.80
N LYS A 479 -51.64 7.44 -70.94
CA LYS A 479 -51.49 7.35 -69.47
C LYS A 479 -51.44 5.90 -68.99
N LEU A 480 -52.18 5.01 -69.65
CA LEU A 480 -52.16 3.58 -69.34
C LEU A 480 -50.83 2.94 -69.75
N GLU A 481 -50.20 3.45 -70.80
CA GLU A 481 -48.86 3.03 -71.25
C GLU A 481 -47.74 3.54 -70.32
N GLU A 482 -47.81 4.79 -69.85
CA GLU A 482 -46.94 5.30 -68.77
C GLU A 482 -47.13 4.52 -67.46
N LEU A 483 -48.36 4.14 -67.13
CA LEU A 483 -48.66 3.32 -65.95
C LEU A 483 -48.13 1.89 -66.07
N LYS A 484 -48.09 1.33 -67.28
CA LYS A 484 -47.42 0.04 -67.54
C LYS A 484 -45.92 0.13 -67.36
N LYS A 485 -45.27 1.14 -67.96
CA LYS A 485 -43.81 1.35 -67.81
C LYS A 485 -43.39 1.59 -66.36
N THR A 486 -44.16 2.38 -65.61
CA THR A 486 -43.89 2.62 -64.18
C THR A 486 -44.12 1.38 -63.33
N LYS A 487 -45.09 0.52 -63.67
CA LYS A 487 -45.24 -0.80 -63.04
C LYS A 487 -44.06 -1.72 -63.32
N GLU A 488 -43.59 -1.78 -64.57
CA GLU A 488 -42.40 -2.57 -64.93
C GLU A 488 -41.17 -2.11 -64.16
N ILE A 489 -40.90 -0.79 -64.11
CA ILE A 489 -39.80 -0.23 -63.31
C ILE A 489 -39.97 -0.56 -61.83
N HIS A 490 -41.19 -0.46 -61.29
CA HIS A 490 -41.45 -0.79 -59.89
C HIS A 490 -41.19 -2.27 -59.60
N GLU A 491 -41.63 -3.18 -60.46
CA GLU A 491 -41.40 -4.62 -60.33
C GLU A 491 -39.90 -4.95 -60.38
N GLU A 492 -39.15 -4.36 -61.31
CA GLU A 492 -37.69 -4.51 -61.41
C GLU A 492 -36.96 -3.98 -60.16
N LEU A 493 -37.38 -2.83 -59.63
CA LEU A 493 -36.82 -2.25 -58.40
C LEU A 493 -37.14 -3.11 -57.17
N LEU A 494 -38.33 -3.71 -57.13
CA LEU A 494 -38.77 -4.58 -56.04
C LEU A 494 -38.04 -5.93 -56.07
N GLU A 495 -37.75 -6.44 -57.26
CA GLU A 495 -36.91 -7.64 -57.44
C GLU A 495 -35.46 -7.38 -57.01
N ASN A 496 -34.86 -6.26 -57.45
CA ASN A 496 -33.54 -5.82 -56.99
C ASN A 496 -33.48 -5.63 -55.47
N TYR A 497 -34.50 -5.03 -54.87
CA TYR A 497 -34.60 -4.86 -53.42
C TYR A 497 -34.68 -6.21 -52.70
N LYS A 498 -35.51 -7.14 -53.18
CA LYS A 498 -35.63 -8.49 -52.62
C LYS A 498 -34.29 -9.24 -52.68
N GLU A 499 -33.56 -9.13 -53.79
CA GLU A 499 -32.27 -9.78 -53.93
C GLU A 499 -31.22 -9.17 -52.99
N LYS A 500 -31.12 -7.84 -52.92
CA LYS A 500 -30.20 -7.16 -51.98
C LYS A 500 -30.56 -7.46 -50.53
N LYS A 501 -31.85 -7.51 -50.19
CA LYS A 501 -32.32 -7.90 -48.85
C LYS A 501 -31.93 -9.33 -48.53
N ARG A 502 -32.11 -10.28 -49.46
CA ARG A 502 -31.68 -11.67 -49.28
C ARG A 502 -30.18 -11.79 -49.01
N ILE A 503 -29.36 -11.04 -49.75
CA ILE A 503 -27.89 -11.00 -49.54
C ILE A 503 -27.54 -10.39 -48.19
N TYR A 504 -28.22 -9.31 -47.80
CA TYR A 504 -28.03 -8.69 -46.49
C TYR A 504 -28.39 -9.64 -45.35
N ASP A 505 -29.59 -10.25 -45.39
CA ASP A 505 -30.06 -11.18 -44.36
C ASP A 505 -29.12 -12.39 -44.24
N SER A 506 -28.60 -12.91 -45.37
CA SER A 506 -27.58 -13.95 -45.41
C SER A 506 -26.26 -13.53 -44.75
N LYS A 507 -25.75 -12.33 -45.06
CA LYS A 507 -24.51 -11.79 -44.46
C LYS A 507 -24.69 -11.48 -42.97
N ALA A 508 -25.84 -10.93 -42.59
CA ALA A 508 -26.17 -10.65 -41.20
C ALA A 508 -26.25 -11.94 -40.38
N ALA A 509 -26.88 -13.00 -40.91
CA ALA A 509 -26.94 -14.29 -40.25
C ALA A 509 -25.55 -14.95 -40.09
N THR A 510 -24.69 -14.86 -41.10
CA THR A 510 -23.32 -15.42 -41.04
C THR A 510 -22.43 -14.65 -40.07
N LEU A 511 -22.50 -13.31 -40.07
CA LEU A 511 -21.79 -12.49 -39.09
C LEU A 511 -22.34 -12.70 -37.68
N GLY A 512 -23.66 -12.80 -37.50
CA GLY A 512 -24.29 -13.13 -36.22
C GLY A 512 -23.80 -14.49 -35.69
N ALA A 513 -23.72 -15.50 -36.55
CA ALA A 513 -23.15 -16.80 -36.17
C ALA A 513 -21.67 -16.69 -35.77
N ALA A 514 -20.86 -15.90 -36.48
CA ALA A 514 -19.46 -15.68 -36.12
C ALA A 514 -19.33 -14.95 -34.76
N VAL A 515 -20.15 -13.93 -34.50
CA VAL A 515 -20.19 -13.22 -33.21
C VAL A 515 -20.54 -14.18 -32.08
N THR A 516 -21.58 -15.00 -32.23
CA THR A 516 -21.96 -15.97 -31.18
C THR A 516 -20.87 -17.00 -30.91
N LYS A 517 -20.10 -17.42 -31.92
CA LYS A 517 -18.95 -18.32 -31.74
C LYS A 517 -17.82 -17.64 -30.98
N LEU A 518 -17.47 -16.41 -31.36
CA LEU A 518 -16.44 -15.63 -30.66
C LEU A 518 -16.84 -15.33 -29.22
N GLU A 519 -18.11 -15.01 -28.96
CA GLU A 519 -18.61 -14.83 -27.59
C GLU A 519 -18.50 -16.12 -26.76
N GLN A 520 -18.76 -17.28 -27.36
CA GLN A 520 -18.58 -18.57 -26.70
C GLN A 520 -17.10 -18.86 -26.42
N GLU A 521 -16.20 -18.61 -27.38
CA GLU A 521 -14.75 -18.76 -27.21
C GLU A 521 -14.23 -17.85 -26.10
N VAL A 522 -14.59 -16.56 -26.10
CA VAL A 522 -14.22 -15.61 -25.04
C VAL A 522 -14.73 -16.08 -23.67
N LYS A 523 -15.95 -16.64 -23.61
CA LYS A 523 -16.52 -17.17 -22.37
C LYS A 523 -15.81 -18.43 -21.88
N ILE A 524 -15.31 -19.27 -22.77
CA ILE A 524 -14.50 -20.45 -22.42
C ILE A 524 -13.13 -19.99 -21.91
N LEU A 525 -12.45 -19.11 -22.65
CA LEU A 525 -11.16 -18.56 -22.26
C LEU A 525 -11.21 -17.84 -20.91
N ALA A 526 -12.26 -17.06 -20.64
CA ALA A 526 -12.43 -16.40 -19.34
C ALA A 526 -12.63 -17.39 -18.18
N LYS A 527 -13.23 -18.56 -18.44
CA LYS A 527 -13.34 -19.63 -17.43
C LYS A 527 -12.02 -20.36 -17.23
N GLU A 528 -11.25 -20.58 -18.29
CA GLU A 528 -9.91 -21.15 -18.23
C GLU A 528 -8.97 -20.22 -17.45
N GLU A 529 -8.97 -18.91 -17.75
CA GLU A 529 -8.21 -17.90 -17.01
C GLU A 529 -8.57 -17.89 -15.52
N GLN A 530 -9.86 -17.92 -15.17
CA GLN A 530 -10.29 -18.01 -13.77
C GLN A 530 -9.82 -19.31 -13.09
N SER A 531 -9.81 -20.43 -13.82
CA SER A 531 -9.31 -21.70 -13.31
C SER A 531 -7.80 -21.62 -13.05
N ASP A 532 -7.04 -21.09 -14.00
CA ASP A 532 -5.60 -20.92 -13.91
C ASP A 532 -5.20 -19.95 -12.78
N GLU A 533 -5.93 -18.84 -12.60
CA GLU A 533 -5.77 -17.94 -11.46
C GLU A 533 -6.01 -18.67 -10.12
N SER A 534 -7.01 -19.54 -10.07
CA SER A 534 -7.27 -20.34 -8.87
C SER A 534 -6.16 -21.36 -8.60
N GLU A 535 -5.63 -22.02 -9.64
CA GLU A 535 -4.54 -22.98 -9.51
C GLU A 535 -3.22 -22.30 -9.12
N THR A 536 -2.90 -21.15 -9.71
CA THR A 536 -1.73 -20.35 -9.35
C THR A 536 -1.80 -19.88 -7.91
N SER A 537 -2.95 -19.39 -7.44
CA SER A 537 -3.13 -19.01 -6.03
C SER A 537 -2.94 -20.19 -5.07
N LEU A 538 -3.39 -21.39 -5.45
CA LEU A 538 -3.18 -22.63 -4.69
C LEU A 538 -1.71 -23.04 -4.67
N LEU A 539 -1.01 -22.93 -5.79
CA LEU A 539 0.41 -23.21 -5.90
C LEU A 539 1.23 -22.21 -5.08
N GLU A 540 0.91 -20.92 -5.13
CA GLU A 540 1.55 -19.90 -4.29
C GLU A 540 1.36 -20.19 -2.81
N ALA A 541 0.14 -20.52 -2.38
CA ALA A 541 -0.14 -20.92 -1.00
C ALA A 541 0.71 -22.15 -0.59
N ARG A 542 0.81 -23.17 -1.45
CA ARG A 542 1.67 -24.34 -1.21
C ARG A 542 3.15 -23.97 -1.14
N THR A 543 3.61 -23.07 -2.00
CA THR A 543 5.00 -22.62 -2.05
C THR A 543 5.34 -21.85 -0.78
N ASN A 544 4.43 -21.00 -0.29
CA ASN A 544 4.56 -20.31 0.98
C ASN A 544 4.63 -21.29 2.16
N ILE A 545 3.75 -22.30 2.19
CA ILE A 545 3.80 -23.35 3.21
C ILE A 545 5.16 -24.06 3.18
N LEU A 546 5.63 -24.50 2.01
CA LEU A 546 6.92 -25.16 1.86
C LEU A 546 8.09 -24.25 2.27
N ALA A 547 8.05 -22.96 1.92
CA ALA A 547 9.06 -21.99 2.35
C ALA A 547 9.08 -21.83 3.87
N THR A 548 7.92 -21.81 4.54
CA THR A 548 7.88 -21.78 6.00
C THR A 548 8.39 -23.07 6.63
N LEU A 549 8.15 -24.22 6.00
CA LEU A 549 8.68 -25.50 6.47
C LEU A 549 10.20 -25.57 6.28
N LEU A 550 10.74 -25.10 5.15
CA LEU A 550 12.18 -25.00 4.92
C LEU A 550 12.84 -24.08 5.94
N LYS A 551 12.27 -22.90 6.23
CA LYS A 551 12.78 -22.01 7.29
C LYS A 551 12.78 -22.70 8.65
N LYS A 552 11.71 -23.44 8.99
CA LYS A 552 11.69 -24.22 10.24
C LYS A 552 12.79 -25.29 10.28
N ILE A 553 13.05 -25.97 9.17
CA ILE A 553 14.13 -26.96 9.07
C ILE A 553 15.50 -26.28 9.21
N GLU A 554 15.73 -25.15 8.55
CA GLU A 554 16.97 -24.36 8.66
C GLU A 554 17.16 -23.83 10.10
N ASP A 555 16.11 -23.32 10.73
CA ASP A 555 16.10 -22.90 12.12
C ASP A 555 16.41 -24.09 13.04
N GLU A 556 15.80 -25.25 12.82
CA GLU A 556 16.07 -26.49 13.57
C GLU A 556 17.51 -26.99 13.35
N GLU A 557 18.04 -26.96 12.13
CA GLU A 557 19.40 -27.37 11.79
C GLU A 557 20.44 -26.44 12.46
N SER A 558 20.18 -25.12 12.46
CA SER A 558 21.00 -24.14 13.18
C SER A 558 20.94 -24.30 14.71
N LEU A 559 19.84 -24.86 15.24
CA LEU A 559 19.68 -25.17 16.66
C LEU A 559 20.41 -26.47 17.06
N THR A 560 20.62 -27.40 16.11
CA THR A 560 21.30 -28.69 16.39
C THR A 560 22.81 -28.60 16.46
N THR A 561 23.43 -27.60 15.84
CA THR A 561 24.90 -27.57 15.67
C THR A 561 25.68 -27.10 16.90
N GLU A 562 25.13 -26.28 17.82
CA GLU A 562 25.89 -25.83 19.01
C GLU A 562 25.07 -25.50 20.30
N LYS A 563 23.73 -25.47 20.28
CA LYS A 563 22.87 -25.09 21.45
C LYS A 563 21.92 -26.20 21.96
N SER A 564 22.10 -27.43 21.50
CA SER A 564 21.18 -28.56 21.70
C SER A 564 20.92 -28.93 23.17
N SER A 565 21.92 -28.89 24.06
CA SER A 565 21.75 -29.32 25.45
C SER A 565 20.87 -28.39 26.29
N ILE A 566 21.07 -27.07 26.17
CA ILE A 566 20.44 -26.07 27.04
C ILE A 566 18.98 -25.83 26.64
N ASN A 567 18.67 -25.83 25.34
CA ASN A 567 17.32 -25.60 24.87
C ASN A 567 16.43 -26.84 25.01
N ARG A 568 16.98 -28.05 24.86
CA ARG A 568 16.23 -29.29 25.12
C ARG A 568 15.80 -29.35 26.58
N TYR A 569 16.67 -29.01 27.52
CA TYR A 569 16.33 -28.90 28.94
C TYR A 569 15.22 -27.87 29.20
N LYS A 570 15.30 -26.67 28.61
CA LYS A 570 14.26 -25.63 28.75
C LYS A 570 12.92 -26.03 28.14
N LEU A 571 12.91 -26.72 27.00
CA LEU A 571 11.68 -27.25 26.40
C LEU A 571 11.09 -28.38 27.26
N THR A 572 11.91 -29.31 27.76
CA THR A 572 11.43 -30.37 28.67
C THR A 572 10.86 -29.80 29.96
N GLN A 573 11.46 -28.72 30.49
CA GLN A 573 10.92 -28.02 31.65
C GLN A 573 9.56 -27.37 31.35
N LYS A 574 9.42 -26.67 30.22
CA LYS A 574 8.14 -26.08 29.81
C LYS A 574 7.07 -27.15 29.55
N ILE A 575 7.42 -28.28 28.93
CA ILE A 575 6.50 -29.41 28.73
C ILE A 575 6.00 -29.94 30.07
N ASN A 576 6.89 -30.13 31.05
CA ASN A 576 6.50 -30.57 32.38
C ASN A 576 5.63 -29.56 33.14
N GLU A 577 5.85 -28.26 32.93
CA GLU A 577 5.02 -27.18 33.49
C GLU A 577 3.61 -27.19 32.85
N GLU A 578 3.54 -27.30 31.53
CA GLU A 578 2.27 -27.38 30.78
C GLU A 578 1.49 -28.67 31.10
N GLU A 579 2.17 -29.81 31.27
CA GLU A 579 1.53 -31.07 31.68
C GLU A 579 0.96 -30.99 33.10
N LYS A 580 1.65 -30.31 34.02
CA LYS A 580 1.11 -30.03 35.37
C LYS A 580 -0.13 -29.15 35.29
N MET A 581 -0.11 -28.10 34.49
CA MET A 581 -1.26 -27.23 34.28
C MET A 581 -2.43 -27.97 33.64
N ASN A 582 -2.18 -28.82 32.65
CA ASN A 582 -3.20 -29.66 32.03
C ASN A 582 -3.83 -30.64 33.04
N ASN A 583 -3.03 -31.22 33.92
CA ASN A 583 -3.54 -32.08 34.99
C ASN A 583 -4.38 -31.31 36.02
N VAL A 584 -4.02 -30.07 36.34
CA VAL A 584 -4.84 -29.19 37.20
C VAL A 584 -6.16 -28.84 36.50
N LEU A 585 -6.11 -28.43 35.24
CA LEU A 585 -7.30 -28.09 34.45
C LEU A 585 -8.23 -29.30 34.26
N LYS A 586 -7.71 -30.52 34.10
CA LYS A 586 -8.52 -31.74 34.07
C LYS A 586 -9.24 -31.99 35.40
N LYS A 587 -8.57 -31.74 36.53
CA LYS A 587 -9.20 -31.85 37.87
C LYS A 587 -10.27 -30.77 38.07
N GLU A 588 -10.01 -29.54 37.63
CA GLU A 588 -11.02 -28.46 37.66
C GLU A 588 -12.20 -28.81 36.75
N GLN A 589 -11.95 -29.34 35.55
CA GLN A 589 -13.00 -29.78 34.63
C GLN A 589 -13.85 -30.90 35.21
N SER A 590 -13.26 -31.88 35.93
CA SER A 590 -14.04 -32.92 36.61
C SER A 590 -14.90 -32.34 37.72
N VAL A 591 -14.38 -31.39 38.52
CA VAL A 591 -15.14 -30.71 39.57
C VAL A 591 -16.29 -29.89 38.97
N VAL A 592 -16.05 -29.18 37.87
CA VAL A 592 -17.08 -28.41 37.16
C VAL A 592 -18.17 -29.32 36.61
N LYS A 593 -17.82 -30.48 36.03
CA LYS A 593 -18.81 -31.47 35.56
C LYS A 593 -19.69 -31.98 36.70
N GLU A 594 -19.11 -32.36 37.84
CA GLU A 594 -19.87 -32.80 39.01
C GLU A 594 -20.78 -31.69 39.56
N MET A 595 -20.29 -30.45 39.60
CA MET A 595 -21.07 -29.29 40.04
C MET A 595 -22.19 -28.96 39.05
N GLN A 596 -21.96 -29.11 37.75
CA GLN A 596 -22.97 -28.89 36.71
C GLN A 596 -24.09 -29.92 36.82
N GLU A 597 -23.78 -31.21 37.03
CA GLU A 597 -24.80 -32.24 37.25
C GLU A 597 -25.64 -31.96 38.50
N LYS A 598 -25.00 -31.58 39.62
CA LYS A 598 -25.70 -31.20 40.87
C LYS A 598 -26.60 -29.98 40.65
N ARG A 599 -26.09 -28.93 39.98
CA ARG A 599 -26.85 -27.71 39.66
C ARG A 599 -27.99 -27.96 38.68
N SER A 600 -27.82 -28.86 37.71
CA SER A 600 -28.89 -29.27 36.79
C SER A 600 -30.03 -29.94 37.56
N LYS A 601 -29.71 -30.93 38.40
CA LYS A 601 -30.71 -31.59 39.25
C LYS A 601 -31.41 -30.59 40.18
N GLN A 602 -30.66 -29.65 40.76
CA GLN A 602 -31.24 -28.59 41.59
C GLN A 602 -32.19 -27.69 40.80
N ARG A 603 -31.83 -27.31 39.56
CA ARG A 603 -32.70 -26.53 38.67
C ARG A 603 -33.98 -27.30 38.33
N ASP A 604 -33.88 -28.60 38.03
CA ASP A 604 -35.04 -29.44 37.73
C ASP A 604 -35.97 -29.56 38.95
N LEU A 605 -35.39 -29.71 40.15
CA LEU A 605 -36.16 -29.69 41.41
C LEU A 605 -36.87 -28.35 41.64
N TRP A 606 -36.21 -27.22 41.41
CA TRP A 606 -36.83 -25.89 41.53
C TRP A 606 -37.93 -25.68 40.49
N TYR A 607 -37.71 -26.14 39.26
CA TYR A 607 -38.71 -26.07 38.20
C TYR A 607 -39.95 -26.92 38.54
N ASN A 608 -39.74 -28.15 39.00
CA ASN A 608 -40.82 -29.03 39.46
C ASN A 608 -41.55 -28.46 40.67
N LEU A 609 -40.84 -27.82 41.62
CA LEU A 609 -41.45 -27.13 42.74
C LEU A 609 -42.29 -25.94 42.27
N GLY A 610 -41.80 -25.17 41.28
CA GLY A 610 -42.56 -24.10 40.65
C GLY A 610 -43.86 -24.59 40.04
N ILE A 611 -43.83 -25.67 39.27
CA ILE A 611 -45.03 -26.31 38.71
C ILE A 611 -45.97 -26.78 39.82
N LEU A 612 -45.46 -27.40 40.88
CA LEU A 612 -46.27 -27.83 42.02
C LEU A 612 -46.94 -26.66 42.73
N LEU A 613 -46.23 -25.54 42.90
CA LEU A 613 -46.77 -24.33 43.51
C LEU A 613 -47.82 -23.68 42.60
N GLU A 614 -47.60 -23.60 41.29
CA GLU A 614 -48.60 -23.12 40.33
C GLU A 614 -49.84 -24.03 40.31
N CYS A 615 -49.66 -25.35 40.34
CA CYS A 615 -50.77 -26.29 40.44
C CYS A 615 -51.51 -26.12 41.77
N LYS A 616 -50.79 -25.92 42.88
CA LYS A 616 -51.40 -25.64 44.19
C LYS A 616 -52.13 -24.30 44.18
N GLU A 617 -51.58 -23.27 43.55
CA GLU A 617 -52.22 -21.97 43.38
C GLU A 617 -53.51 -22.11 42.57
N LYS A 618 -53.47 -22.80 41.43
CA LYS A 618 -54.67 -23.12 40.63
C LYS A 618 -55.71 -23.91 41.42
N CYS A 619 -55.30 -24.93 42.17
CA CYS A 619 -56.20 -25.69 43.03
C CYS A 619 -56.79 -24.82 44.16
N MET A 620 -56.01 -23.91 44.74
CA MET A 620 -56.47 -22.96 45.76
C MET A 620 -57.40 -21.89 45.18
N GLU A 621 -57.17 -21.44 43.94
CA GLU A 621 -58.08 -20.56 43.21
C GLU A 621 -59.38 -21.27 42.86
N ASP A 622 -59.32 -22.52 42.43
CA ASP A 622 -60.50 -23.33 42.16
C ASP A 622 -61.26 -23.68 43.45
N GLN A 623 -60.55 -23.90 44.57
CA GLN A 623 -61.16 -23.97 45.90
C GLN A 623 -61.77 -22.63 46.31
N ARG A 624 -61.12 -21.49 46.08
CA ARG A 624 -61.70 -20.15 46.32
C ARG A 624 -62.92 -19.84 45.44
N LYS A 625 -63.01 -20.46 44.27
CA LYS A 625 -64.20 -20.38 43.39
C LYS A 625 -65.32 -21.31 43.85
N LYS A 626 -64.99 -22.47 44.41
CA LYS A 626 -65.99 -23.46 44.92
C LYS A 626 -66.47 -23.15 46.33
N ASP A 627 -65.58 -22.68 47.20
CA ASP A 627 -65.84 -22.21 48.54
C ASP A 627 -65.86 -20.68 48.48
N GLY A 628 -67.06 -20.10 48.39
CA GLY A 628 -67.27 -18.65 48.30
C GLY A 628 -66.40 -17.85 49.29
N VAL A 629 -65.96 -16.68 48.86
CA VAL A 629 -64.96 -15.86 49.56
C VAL A 629 -65.47 -15.45 50.95
N ILE A 630 -64.92 -16.05 52.01
CA ILE A 630 -65.11 -15.56 53.38
C ILE A 630 -64.12 -14.42 53.64
N LYS A 631 -64.56 -13.17 53.47
CA LYS A 631 -63.84 -11.99 53.97
C LYS A 631 -64.15 -11.81 55.46
N ARG A 632 -63.20 -12.17 56.34
CA ARG A 632 -63.26 -11.80 57.76
C ARG A 632 -62.63 -10.42 57.98
N THR A 633 -63.47 -9.41 58.20
CA THR A 633 -63.07 -8.14 58.82
C THR A 633 -63.81 -8.02 60.15
N LYS A 634 -63.15 -7.49 61.19
CA LYS A 634 -63.61 -7.52 62.60
C LYS A 634 -65.10 -7.13 62.73
N GLY A 635 -65.95 -8.12 63.03
CA GLY A 635 -67.29 -7.90 63.56
C GLY A 635 -68.48 -8.36 62.72
N THR A 636 -68.34 -8.74 61.45
CA THR A 636 -69.44 -9.27 60.63
C THR A 636 -68.94 -10.21 59.53
N GLU A 637 -69.46 -11.44 59.47
CA GLU A 637 -69.19 -12.40 58.38
C GLU A 637 -70.24 -12.23 57.28
N THR A 638 -69.83 -11.74 56.11
CA THR A 638 -70.66 -11.76 54.89
C THR A 638 -70.07 -12.74 53.90
N LEU A 639 -70.82 -13.80 53.61
CA LEU A 639 -70.50 -14.83 52.64
C LEU A 639 -71.01 -14.35 51.27
N VAL A 640 -70.09 -13.98 50.37
CA VAL A 640 -70.46 -13.65 48.98
C VAL A 640 -70.27 -14.90 48.16
N LEU A 641 -71.38 -15.57 47.86
CA LEU A 641 -71.45 -16.59 46.82
C LEU A 641 -71.45 -15.89 45.46
N GLN A 642 -70.58 -16.31 44.54
CA GLN A 642 -70.76 -16.07 43.12
C GLN A 642 -71.46 -17.26 42.49
#